data_AF-N6VBD7-F1
#
_entry.id   AF-N6VBD7-F1
#
_cell.length_a   1.000
_cell.length_b   1.000
_cell.length_c   1.000
_cell.angle_alpha   90.00
_cell.angle_beta   90.00
_cell.angle_gamma   90.00
#
_symmetry.space_group_name_H-M   'P 1'
#
loop_
_entity.id
_entity.type
_entity.pdbx_description
1 polymer ?
#
loop_
_entity_poly.entity_id
_entity_poly.type
_entity_poly.pdbx_seq_one_letter_code
_entity_poly.pdbx_strand_id
1 'polypeptide(L)'
;MLAGLSLITSHTKAYAQSQTNCPMASSNRNGVVNGPIVCDGEKGVLNTSGGGSKIEIKMDMSKHSGKEAVKITGPGTNITIMKSLKVKVTKWSGKGSVIKVEKGGELTLKGEVDVEGVVGTGKVIEVDGGMVVLGEGVGKIEGKGSGEVMLVNNGGTLMMMGKSAITIKGSGGKGVYMGSTEKLVMMRNVTFEGVTEGININGGRRSGAANVMGMGLGMELGGTTMTVKNSGSGVVGIKVEDTGTINATVMGLKIVGDRSGGSKGVEFIGTGGSKGTLMLNMVEIEGFETGVEATAGTLKMMGGAITVKENGGKGYGLNMQGEANAELMRTRIVGGGSNSTGVVMESEGVLMLNMVNISDVKMGVSASNGKLVMMGGTAITVKENGTGLEVKGEANATMMGGWITVTSGGTGLSVSGKADATLMGGTKIKGTDGKGYGVIMEGGTVKMDMVGISGFEKGVEVTNGTVTMMGTTITVKGDGKGTGYGVGVGVSGGVVTMMGGWIMGSGTGKGTGVYVGSGGEMVMTSVRISGFEKGVSVSKGKLVMNMGSITIKEGAGNYGVGVWGKATATLMGTAITVKGDGKGTGYGVKMMGGTVEMTSVDVSGVKMGVYVGGGTLKMNMGKIEFTSGVGNGYGVGVGVSGGSAELMRTEIVGKGGGTGVYMGSEGVLKMDGVGIEGVKTGVSVEKGKLVMKGGWIKGMGGKGVVMGSGTVTMMERVWISNVEKGVEAMGTGTLKMMGNSTIIFTGDYGVKVGGTATAHLTDVMIRGMGGQGTGKYGVIMEGGTVTMNMVGISDVAMGVHAKSGKLVMNMGKIEFTSGAGNGYGVGVGVSGMASVELMRTEIVGDGKGGRVRG
;
A
#
# COMPACT_ATOMS: atom_id res chain seq x y z
N MET A 1 58.37 41.17 79.87
CA MET A 1 57.02 41.74 80.11
C MET A 1 56.26 41.79 78.79
N LEU A 2 54.95 41.59 78.87
CA LEU A 2 53.92 41.70 77.81
C LEU A 2 54.07 42.98 76.95
N ALA A 3 53.49 43.20 75.78
CA ALA A 3 52.39 42.61 75.01
C ALA A 3 52.57 43.01 73.52
N GLY A 4 51.88 42.32 72.61
CA GLY A 4 51.77 42.78 71.22
C GLY A 4 50.97 41.83 70.32
N LEU A 5 49.89 41.26 70.83
CA LEU A 5 48.98 40.41 70.08
C LEU A 5 48.15 41.28 69.11
N SER A 6 48.60 41.40 67.86
CA SER A 6 47.75 41.94 66.78
C SER A 6 46.89 40.79 66.23
N LEU A 7 45.72 40.59 66.85
CA LEU A 7 44.62 39.85 66.24
C LEU A 7 44.07 40.71 65.09
N ILE A 8 44.49 40.43 63.86
CA ILE A 8 43.72 40.85 62.68
C ILE A 8 42.60 39.82 62.52
N THR A 9 41.48 40.04 63.22
CA THR A 9 40.23 39.34 62.92
C THR A 9 39.70 39.88 61.60
N SER A 10 39.82 39.12 60.51
CA SER A 10 39.17 39.48 59.25
C SER A 10 37.65 39.38 59.45
N HIS A 11 36.98 40.51 59.58
CA HIS A 11 35.53 40.56 59.64
C HIS A 11 34.96 40.34 58.22
N THR A 12 34.44 39.14 57.94
CA THR A 12 33.59 38.91 56.77
C THR A 12 32.22 39.53 57.02
N LYS A 13 32.05 40.76 56.56
CA LYS A 13 30.76 41.46 56.51
C LYS A 13 30.21 41.39 55.08
N ALA A 14 28.95 41.01 54.92
CA ALA A 14 28.22 41.17 53.67
C ALA A 14 27.72 42.62 53.60
N TYR A 15 28.13 43.36 52.58
CA TYR A 15 27.74 44.74 52.34
C TYR A 15 26.87 44.83 51.08
N ALA A 16 25.79 45.61 51.17
CA ALA A 16 25.14 46.19 50.01
C ALA A 16 25.82 47.54 49.71
N GLN A 17 26.37 47.74 48.51
CA GLN A 17 26.83 49.08 48.08
C GLN A 17 25.64 49.87 47.52
N SER A 18 24.75 50.37 48.39
CA SER A 18 23.76 51.44 48.15
C SER A 18 22.84 51.57 49.38
N GLN A 19 22.32 52.78 49.62
CA GLN A 19 21.77 53.28 50.87
C GLN A 19 20.42 52.67 51.32
N THR A 20 20.24 52.61 52.65
CA THR A 20 18.98 52.60 53.44
C THR A 20 17.91 51.49 53.25
N ASN A 21 17.82 50.79 52.12
CA ASN A 21 16.64 49.94 51.80
C ASN A 21 16.93 48.44 51.59
N CYS A 22 18.07 47.95 52.09
CA CYS A 22 18.28 46.53 52.35
C CYS A 22 19.11 46.37 53.64
N PRO A 23 18.49 45.98 54.77
CA PRO A 23 19.14 46.00 56.07
C PRO A 23 20.32 45.02 56.13
N MET A 24 21.44 45.50 56.66
CA MET A 24 22.62 44.69 56.93
C MET A 24 22.27 43.55 57.89
N ALA A 25 22.38 42.31 57.44
CA ALA A 25 22.29 41.16 58.33
C ALA A 25 23.65 40.96 59.04
N SER A 26 23.69 41.10 60.37
CA SER A 26 24.93 40.96 61.15
C SER A 26 25.40 39.51 61.18
N SER A 27 26.67 39.26 60.82
CA SER A 27 27.28 37.94 60.94
C SER A 27 27.85 37.68 62.35
N ASN A 28 27.88 36.41 62.77
CA ASN A 28 28.57 35.98 63.99
C ASN A 28 30.11 35.96 63.79
N ARG A 29 30.88 35.63 64.83
CA ARG A 29 32.36 35.57 64.78
C ARG A 29 32.93 34.62 63.71
N ASN A 30 32.10 33.74 63.15
CA ASN A 30 32.48 32.76 62.12
C ASN A 30 32.02 33.17 60.71
N GLY A 31 31.52 34.40 60.52
CA GLY A 31 31.06 34.90 59.22
C GLY A 31 29.68 34.36 58.79
N VAL A 32 28.88 33.83 59.72
CA VAL A 32 27.53 33.29 59.46
C VAL A 32 26.48 34.34 59.76
N VAL A 33 25.60 34.62 58.79
CA VAL A 33 24.45 35.51 58.89
C VAL A 33 23.29 34.81 59.61
N ASN A 34 22.80 35.39 60.70
CA ASN A 34 21.77 34.79 61.57
C ASN A 34 20.37 35.43 61.39
N GLY A 35 19.95 35.71 60.16
CA GLY A 35 18.64 36.33 59.90
C GLY A 35 18.35 36.51 58.40
N PRO A 36 17.08 36.77 58.03
CA PRO A 36 16.66 36.95 56.64
C PRO A 36 17.19 38.27 56.04
N ILE A 37 17.51 38.24 54.75
CA ILE A 37 17.85 39.42 53.95
C ILE A 37 16.59 39.85 53.18
N VAL A 38 16.02 41.01 53.53
CA VAL A 38 14.80 41.52 52.88
C VAL A 38 15.13 42.87 52.23
N CYS A 39 15.16 42.96 50.91
CA CYS A 39 15.44 44.22 50.19
C CYS A 39 14.15 44.79 49.57
N ASP A 40 13.92 46.09 49.74
CA ASP A 40 12.72 46.79 49.28
C ASP A 40 12.97 48.17 48.61
N GLY A 41 14.21 48.49 48.20
CA GLY A 41 14.54 49.75 47.50
C GLY A 41 15.53 49.65 46.33
N GLU A 42 15.94 50.81 45.78
CA GLU A 42 16.65 50.90 44.48
C GLU A 42 18.00 50.13 44.40
N LYS A 43 18.45 49.91 43.14
CA LYS A 43 19.61 49.10 42.71
C LYS A 43 20.72 48.93 43.77
N GLY A 44 21.14 47.69 44.02
CA GLY A 44 22.21 47.35 44.96
C GLY A 44 23.00 46.09 44.60
N VAL A 45 24.27 46.05 45.01
CA VAL A 45 25.13 44.85 44.87
C VAL A 45 25.44 44.30 46.26
N LEU A 46 25.05 43.06 46.53
CA LEU A 46 25.41 42.31 47.73
C LEU A 46 26.73 41.58 47.51
N ASN A 47 27.76 41.98 48.27
CA ASN A 47 29.10 41.41 48.21
C ASN A 47 29.74 41.34 49.61
N THR A 48 30.71 40.46 49.84
CA THR A 48 31.42 40.36 51.13
C THR A 48 32.80 41.03 51.05
N SER A 49 33.21 41.78 52.09
CA SER A 49 34.54 42.41 52.11
C SER A 49 35.61 41.42 52.60
N GLY A 50 36.42 40.90 51.69
CA GLY A 50 37.64 40.15 52.04
C GLY A 50 38.42 39.77 50.79
N GLY A 51 39.74 39.95 50.81
CA GLY A 51 40.65 39.63 49.69
C GLY A 51 40.97 38.14 49.53
N GLY A 52 40.03 37.25 49.89
CA GLY A 52 40.21 35.79 49.78
C GLY A 52 39.46 35.19 48.59
N SER A 53 40.05 34.20 47.93
CA SER A 53 39.57 33.60 46.68
C SER A 53 38.29 32.74 46.80
N LYS A 54 37.79 32.46 48.00
CA LYS A 54 36.50 31.78 48.26
C LYS A 54 35.83 32.39 49.48
N ILE A 55 34.87 33.29 49.27
CA ILE A 55 34.03 33.82 50.35
C ILE A 55 32.59 33.39 50.09
N GLU A 56 31.99 32.72 51.07
CA GLU A 56 30.63 32.17 51.06
C GLU A 56 29.74 33.00 51.98
N ILE A 57 28.52 33.34 51.55
CA ILE A 57 27.48 33.87 52.43
C ILE A 57 26.83 32.67 53.11
N LYS A 58 27.23 32.36 54.34
CA LYS A 58 26.62 31.30 55.15
C LYS A 58 25.45 31.87 55.92
N MET A 59 24.24 31.36 55.69
CA MET A 59 23.06 31.75 56.47
C MET A 59 22.61 30.60 57.36
N ASP A 60 22.36 30.88 58.65
CA ASP A 60 21.74 29.92 59.58
C ASP A 60 20.32 30.38 59.93
N MET A 61 19.33 29.70 59.34
CA MET A 61 17.91 30.00 59.53
C MET A 61 17.25 29.15 60.62
N SER A 62 18.02 28.44 61.44
CA SER A 62 17.50 27.54 62.50
C SER A 62 16.58 28.22 63.50
N LYS A 63 16.71 29.54 63.70
CA LYS A 63 15.84 30.36 64.57
C LYS A 63 14.73 31.12 63.83
N HIS A 64 14.70 31.01 62.50
CA HIS A 64 13.79 31.73 61.61
C HIS A 64 13.15 30.78 60.58
N SER A 65 12.80 29.56 61.01
CA SER A 65 12.38 28.46 60.13
C SER A 65 11.07 28.68 59.35
N GLY A 66 10.38 29.81 59.56
CA GLY A 66 9.18 30.23 58.82
C GLY A 66 9.36 31.46 57.94
N LYS A 67 10.58 31.97 57.76
CA LYS A 67 10.87 33.18 56.97
C LYS A 67 11.79 32.88 55.80
N GLU A 68 11.60 33.56 54.67
CA GLU A 68 12.47 33.47 53.50
C GLU A 68 13.89 33.97 53.85
N ALA A 69 14.93 33.24 53.43
CA ALA A 69 16.31 33.63 53.70
C ALA A 69 16.70 34.88 52.88
N VAL A 70 16.23 34.96 51.63
CA VAL A 70 16.37 36.15 50.79
C VAL A 70 14.99 36.52 50.25
N LYS A 71 14.54 37.75 50.47
CA LYS A 71 13.29 38.29 49.96
C LYS A 71 13.54 39.62 49.27
N ILE A 72 13.15 39.74 48.01
CA ILE A 72 13.26 40.97 47.22
C ILE A 72 11.85 41.44 46.87
N THR A 73 11.53 42.69 47.20
CA THR A 73 10.20 43.26 46.99
C THR A 73 10.26 44.63 46.33
N GLY A 74 9.24 44.95 45.54
CA GLY A 74 9.02 46.30 45.00
C GLY A 74 9.64 46.54 43.61
N PRO A 75 9.01 47.39 42.78
CA PRO A 75 9.50 47.74 41.45
C PRO A 75 10.82 48.54 41.51
N GLY A 76 11.80 48.15 40.69
CA GLY A 76 13.10 48.85 40.58
C GLY A 76 14.18 48.36 41.56
N THR A 77 13.82 47.45 42.47
CA THR A 77 14.71 46.77 43.39
C THR A 77 15.54 45.72 42.65
N ASN A 78 16.71 46.12 42.12
CA ASN A 78 17.60 45.22 41.36
C ASN A 78 18.82 44.86 42.20
N ILE A 79 18.89 43.60 42.65
CA ILE A 79 19.92 43.10 43.55
C ILE A 79 20.82 42.11 42.83
N THR A 80 22.14 42.30 42.91
CA THR A 80 23.12 41.31 42.43
C THR A 80 23.89 40.69 43.59
N ILE A 81 23.88 39.37 43.71
CA ILE A 81 24.72 38.61 44.66
C ILE A 81 25.93 38.07 43.90
N MET A 82 27.13 38.63 44.17
CA MET A 82 28.35 38.31 43.41
C MET A 82 29.06 37.02 43.86
N LYS A 83 28.78 36.50 45.06
CA LYS A 83 29.51 35.41 45.72
C LYS A 83 28.61 34.21 46.00
N SER A 84 29.18 33.05 46.34
CA SER A 84 28.40 31.84 46.64
C SER A 84 27.51 32.04 47.86
N LEU A 85 26.24 31.65 47.75
CA LEU A 85 25.22 31.70 48.79
C LEU A 85 24.99 30.29 49.32
N LYS A 86 25.41 30.03 50.57
CA LYS A 86 25.16 28.78 51.28
C LYS A 86 24.13 28.99 52.38
N VAL A 87 22.93 28.46 52.21
CA VAL A 87 21.86 28.58 53.21
C VAL A 87 21.70 27.26 53.93
N LYS A 88 21.99 27.24 55.24
CA LYS A 88 21.69 26.10 56.10
C LYS A 88 20.43 26.40 56.91
N VAL A 89 19.44 25.54 56.78
CA VAL A 89 18.20 25.62 57.53
C VAL A 89 18.09 24.36 58.38
N THR A 90 17.86 24.48 59.70
CA THR A 90 17.43 23.35 60.51
C THR A 90 15.99 23.57 60.98
N LYS A 91 15.17 22.50 60.96
CA LYS A 91 13.74 22.54 61.34
C LYS A 91 12.89 23.49 60.48
N TRP A 92 13.14 23.57 59.16
CA TRP A 92 12.32 24.37 58.24
C TRP A 92 10.84 24.02 58.38
N SER A 93 9.96 25.03 58.45
CA SER A 93 8.52 24.85 58.60
C SER A 93 7.84 24.24 57.36
N GLY A 94 8.56 24.18 56.23
CA GLY A 94 8.06 23.65 54.97
C GLY A 94 7.06 24.55 54.24
N LYS A 95 6.70 25.73 54.79
CA LYS A 95 5.62 26.57 54.26
C LYS A 95 6.02 27.62 53.22
N GLY A 96 7.29 28.04 53.16
CA GLY A 96 7.78 29.10 52.27
C GLY A 96 8.97 28.68 51.39
N SER A 97 9.36 29.55 50.46
CA SER A 97 10.60 29.41 49.68
C SER A 97 11.83 29.90 50.45
N VAL A 98 13.02 29.46 50.04
CA VAL A 98 14.29 29.96 50.62
C VAL A 98 14.63 31.33 50.05
N ILE A 99 14.46 31.50 48.75
CA ILE A 99 14.63 32.76 48.01
C ILE A 99 13.27 33.14 47.42
N LYS A 100 12.82 34.39 47.63
CA LYS A 100 11.58 34.92 47.06
C LYS A 100 11.82 36.28 46.39
N VAL A 101 11.32 36.43 45.17
CA VAL A 101 11.33 37.71 44.45
C VAL A 101 9.91 38.05 44.05
N GLU A 102 9.39 39.16 44.55
CA GLU A 102 8.01 39.62 44.31
C GLU A 102 7.95 40.70 43.20
N LYS A 103 6.73 41.07 42.79
CA LYS A 103 6.42 41.97 41.67
C LYS A 103 7.36 43.17 41.53
N GLY A 104 8.05 43.21 40.39
CA GLY A 104 8.93 44.31 39.98
C GLY A 104 10.35 44.28 40.55
N GLY A 105 10.66 43.34 41.44
CA GLY A 105 12.01 43.09 41.92
C GLY A 105 12.83 42.22 40.97
N GLU A 106 14.13 42.43 40.94
CA GLU A 106 15.10 41.64 40.16
C GLU A 106 16.22 41.13 41.07
N LEU A 107 16.55 39.84 40.94
CA LEU A 107 17.67 39.21 41.65
C LEU A 107 18.60 38.50 40.66
N THR A 108 19.85 38.97 40.57
CA THR A 108 20.92 38.29 39.84
C THR A 108 21.84 37.54 40.80
N LEU A 109 21.93 36.22 40.66
CA LEU A 109 22.83 35.35 41.43
C LEU A 109 24.04 34.98 40.58
N LYS A 110 25.24 35.49 40.88
CA LYS A 110 26.47 35.17 40.11
C LYS A 110 27.35 34.09 40.77
N GLY A 111 27.09 33.68 42.00
CA GLY A 111 27.82 32.62 42.70
C GLY A 111 26.99 31.35 42.93
N GLU A 112 27.61 30.28 43.43
CA GLU A 112 26.96 28.98 43.69
C GLU A 112 25.86 29.10 44.76
N VAL A 113 24.73 28.41 44.58
CA VAL A 113 23.59 28.44 45.53
C VAL A 113 23.41 27.05 46.13
N ASP A 114 23.89 26.85 47.34
CA ASP A 114 23.79 25.57 48.05
C ASP A 114 22.85 25.70 49.25
N VAL A 115 21.84 24.84 49.32
CA VAL A 115 20.81 24.93 50.37
C VAL A 115 20.70 23.58 51.07
N GLU A 116 21.08 23.56 52.35
CA GLU A 116 21.06 22.36 53.20
C GLU A 116 19.92 22.39 54.22
N GLY A 117 19.27 21.24 54.42
CA GLY A 117 18.33 21.01 55.53
C GLY A 117 16.88 21.48 55.30
N VAL A 118 16.52 21.81 54.07
CA VAL A 118 15.13 21.96 53.65
C VAL A 118 14.45 20.59 53.66
N VAL A 119 13.29 20.51 54.31
CA VAL A 119 12.42 19.32 54.36
C VAL A 119 10.98 19.77 54.10
N GLY A 120 10.13 18.92 53.53
CA GLY A 120 8.74 19.25 53.20
C GLY A 120 8.53 19.60 51.72
N THR A 121 8.04 20.81 51.41
CA THR A 121 7.74 21.25 50.03
C THR A 121 8.98 21.34 49.13
N GLY A 122 10.18 21.54 49.70
CA GLY A 122 11.43 21.53 48.95
C GLY A 122 11.71 22.77 48.08
N LYS A 123 10.87 23.82 48.16
CA LYS A 123 10.97 25.03 47.33
C LYS A 123 12.17 25.90 47.68
N VAL A 124 13.10 26.04 46.74
CA VAL A 124 14.33 26.84 46.89
C VAL A 124 14.11 28.26 46.39
N ILE A 125 13.60 28.44 45.18
CA ILE A 125 13.40 29.75 44.55
C ILE A 125 11.93 29.95 44.21
N GLU A 126 11.36 31.10 44.57
CA GLU A 126 10.03 31.57 44.18
C GLU A 126 10.13 32.91 43.45
N VAL A 127 9.61 32.98 42.24
CA VAL A 127 9.58 34.19 41.40
C VAL A 127 8.13 34.59 41.16
N ASP A 128 7.63 35.50 41.98
CA ASP A 128 6.23 35.92 42.05
C ASP A 128 6.04 37.30 41.39
N GLY A 129 5.96 37.30 40.05
CA GLY A 129 5.85 38.51 39.22
C GLY A 129 7.13 39.35 39.14
N GLY A 130 8.24 38.89 39.71
CA GLY A 130 9.58 39.50 39.59
C GLY A 130 10.48 38.81 38.57
N MET A 131 11.79 39.06 38.65
CA MET A 131 12.80 38.43 37.78
C MET A 131 13.96 37.83 38.59
N VAL A 132 14.36 36.61 38.27
CA VAL A 132 15.58 35.97 38.79
C VAL A 132 16.51 35.61 37.65
N VAL A 133 17.79 35.99 37.76
CA VAL A 133 18.86 35.65 36.82
C VAL A 133 19.91 34.77 37.53
N LEU A 134 20.03 33.51 37.11
CA LEU A 134 21.08 32.58 37.55
C LEU A 134 22.31 32.74 36.64
N GLY A 135 23.29 33.52 37.10
CA GLY A 135 24.56 33.87 36.45
C GLY A 135 25.67 32.81 36.55
N GLU A 136 26.82 33.07 35.94
CA GLU A 136 27.88 32.08 35.63
C GLU A 136 28.29 31.14 36.78
N GLY A 137 28.43 31.63 38.01
CA GLY A 137 28.90 30.83 39.15
C GLY A 137 27.84 29.93 39.79
N VAL A 138 26.58 29.99 39.37
CA VAL A 138 25.54 29.04 39.82
C VAL A 138 25.78 27.70 39.12
N GLY A 139 26.37 26.73 39.82
CA GLY A 139 26.61 25.37 39.29
C GLY A 139 25.58 24.33 39.73
N LYS A 140 24.97 24.52 40.90
CA LYS A 140 24.04 23.57 41.50
C LYS A 140 22.96 24.32 42.27
N ILE A 141 21.74 23.80 42.25
CA ILE A 141 20.62 24.16 43.12
C ILE A 141 19.97 22.86 43.58
N GLU A 142 19.86 22.64 44.88
CA GLU A 142 19.32 21.40 45.44
C GLU A 142 18.11 21.70 46.33
N GLY A 143 16.98 21.10 45.97
CA GLY A 143 15.78 21.03 46.80
C GLY A 143 15.61 19.63 47.37
N LYS A 144 15.24 19.53 48.65
CA LYS A 144 14.92 18.27 49.33
C LYS A 144 13.45 18.29 49.74
N GLY A 145 12.65 17.41 49.15
CA GLY A 145 11.20 17.39 49.26
C GLY A 145 10.55 16.76 48.02
N SER A 146 9.22 16.60 48.05
CA SER A 146 8.42 16.06 46.95
C SER A 146 7.74 17.12 46.08
N GLY A 147 7.93 18.41 46.38
CA GLY A 147 7.34 19.54 45.66
C GLY A 147 8.24 20.09 44.55
N GLU A 148 8.02 21.35 44.19
CA GLU A 148 8.80 22.07 43.18
C GLU A 148 10.10 22.67 43.73
N VAL A 149 11.24 22.48 43.05
CA VAL A 149 12.52 23.09 43.44
C VAL A 149 12.51 24.60 43.16
N MET A 150 11.93 25.01 42.01
CA MET A 150 11.71 26.40 41.65
C MET A 150 10.26 26.64 41.25
N LEU A 151 9.65 27.69 41.79
CA LEU A 151 8.31 28.18 41.43
C LEU A 151 8.44 29.51 40.68
N VAL A 152 7.80 29.62 39.52
CA VAL A 152 7.61 30.88 38.79
C VAL A 152 6.11 31.12 38.66
N ASN A 153 5.61 32.27 39.12
CA ASN A 153 4.18 32.57 39.11
C ASN A 153 3.92 34.07 38.87
N ASN A 154 2.65 34.40 38.64
CA ASN A 154 2.13 35.75 38.45
C ASN A 154 2.90 36.58 37.40
N GLY A 155 3.33 35.95 36.31
CA GLY A 155 4.07 36.58 35.21
C GLY A 155 5.58 36.74 35.47
N GLY A 156 6.12 36.04 36.46
CA GLY A 156 7.54 36.05 36.79
C GLY A 156 8.44 35.55 35.65
N THR A 157 9.72 35.97 35.69
CA THR A 157 10.74 35.56 34.71
C THR A 157 11.93 34.91 35.40
N LEU A 158 12.30 33.71 34.98
CA LEU A 158 13.49 32.99 35.42
C LEU A 158 14.48 32.88 34.24
N MET A 159 15.69 33.40 34.41
CA MET A 159 16.75 33.34 33.39
C MET A 159 17.94 32.55 33.91
N MET A 160 18.42 31.58 33.12
CA MET A 160 19.60 30.76 33.41
C MET A 160 20.72 31.15 32.44
N MET A 161 21.57 32.10 32.86
CA MET A 161 22.58 32.76 32.03
C MET A 161 24.01 32.39 32.41
N GLY A 162 24.88 32.01 31.47
CA GLY A 162 26.30 31.81 31.75
C GLY A 162 26.91 30.65 30.97
N LYS A 163 28.19 30.34 31.18
CA LYS A 163 28.93 29.36 30.37
C LYS A 163 28.89 27.92 30.91
N SER A 164 28.78 27.73 32.23
CA SER A 164 28.85 26.41 32.90
C SER A 164 27.47 25.78 33.08
N ALA A 165 27.31 24.46 32.99
CA ALA A 165 26.01 23.81 33.20
C ALA A 165 25.45 24.02 34.62
N ILE A 166 24.11 24.05 34.76
CA ILE A 166 23.42 24.13 36.07
C ILE A 166 22.79 22.77 36.38
N THR A 167 23.03 22.24 37.58
CA THR A 167 22.36 21.04 38.08
C THR A 167 21.25 21.40 39.07
N ILE A 168 20.01 21.03 38.78
CA ILE A 168 18.84 21.16 39.66
C ILE A 168 18.53 19.78 40.24
N LYS A 169 18.82 19.57 41.53
CA LYS A 169 18.55 18.30 42.21
C LYS A 169 17.25 18.36 43.00
N GLY A 170 16.43 17.32 42.87
CA GLY A 170 15.23 17.07 43.67
C GLY A 170 15.24 15.67 44.29
N SER A 171 14.20 15.37 45.08
CA SER A 171 13.99 14.05 45.70
C SER A 171 12.56 13.55 45.42
N GLY A 172 12.19 13.52 44.14
CA GLY A 172 10.81 13.42 43.66
C GLY A 172 10.17 14.80 43.45
N GLY A 173 9.21 14.92 42.53
CA GLY A 173 8.51 16.19 42.26
C GLY A 173 9.02 16.95 41.03
N LYS A 174 8.98 18.28 41.07
CA LYS A 174 9.12 19.15 39.88
C LYS A 174 10.41 19.97 39.93
N GLY A 175 11.15 20.04 38.83
CA GLY A 175 12.34 20.89 38.74
C GLY A 175 11.97 22.38 38.73
N VAL A 176 11.32 22.82 37.67
CA VAL A 176 10.70 24.15 37.57
C VAL A 176 9.19 23.98 37.40
N TYR A 177 8.41 24.56 38.29
CA TYR A 177 6.97 24.71 38.14
C TYR A 177 6.63 26.14 37.75
N MET A 178 5.80 26.30 36.73
CA MET A 178 5.35 27.60 36.26
C MET A 178 3.88 27.63 35.86
N GLY A 179 3.27 28.81 35.91
CA GLY A 179 1.87 29.05 35.54
C GLY A 179 1.63 29.29 34.03
N SER A 180 0.57 30.04 33.68
CA SER A 180 0.19 30.32 32.28
C SER A 180 0.78 31.57 31.63
N THR A 181 1.57 32.41 32.32
CA THR A 181 2.09 33.70 31.79
C THR A 181 3.60 33.88 31.93
N GLU A 182 4.26 32.90 32.55
CA GLU A 182 5.63 32.98 33.02
C GLU A 182 6.64 32.72 31.91
N LYS A 183 7.87 33.18 32.13
CA LYS A 183 8.97 33.04 31.19
C LYS A 183 10.15 32.32 31.83
N LEU A 184 10.64 31.29 31.16
CA LEU A 184 11.89 30.60 31.48
C LEU A 184 12.83 30.70 30.28
N VAL A 185 14.00 31.30 30.51
CA VAL A 185 15.03 31.45 29.48
C VAL A 185 16.27 30.67 29.90
N MET A 186 16.72 29.76 29.05
CA MET A 186 17.95 29.00 29.24
C MET A 186 18.97 29.41 28.17
N MET A 187 20.09 29.98 28.58
CA MET A 187 21.21 30.30 27.68
C MET A 187 22.33 29.25 27.75
N ARG A 188 22.12 28.17 28.52
CA ARG A 188 23.11 27.11 28.76
C ARG A 188 22.45 25.82 29.18
N ASN A 189 23.24 24.75 29.18
CA ASN A 189 22.76 23.43 29.53
C ASN A 189 22.29 23.34 30.98
N VAL A 190 21.16 22.67 31.18
CA VAL A 190 20.52 22.47 32.50
C VAL A 190 20.33 20.98 32.69
N THR A 191 20.77 20.44 33.83
CA THR A 191 20.55 19.04 34.21
C THR A 191 19.62 18.99 35.41
N PHE A 192 18.49 18.31 35.27
CA PHE A 192 17.58 17.97 36.36
C PHE A 192 17.92 16.56 36.86
N GLU A 193 18.19 16.39 38.14
CA GLU A 193 18.49 15.09 38.74
C GLU A 193 17.49 14.76 39.86
N GLY A 194 16.93 13.55 39.84
CA GLY A 194 16.03 13.07 40.90
C GLY A 194 14.63 13.73 40.92
N VAL A 195 14.21 14.37 39.82
CA VAL A 195 12.85 14.93 39.65
C VAL A 195 11.98 14.04 38.77
N THR A 196 10.66 14.02 38.97
CA THR A 196 9.71 13.30 38.10
C THR A 196 9.30 14.13 36.89
N GLU A 197 9.33 15.45 37.03
CA GLU A 197 9.01 16.40 35.96
C GLU A 197 10.12 17.46 35.90
N GLY A 198 10.81 17.59 34.77
CA GLY A 198 11.87 18.60 34.61
C GLY A 198 11.30 20.01 34.66
N ILE A 199 10.38 20.31 33.76
CA ILE A 199 9.57 21.52 33.75
C ILE A 199 8.10 21.12 33.76
N ASN A 200 7.30 21.72 34.64
CA ASN A 200 5.85 21.61 34.64
C ASN A 200 5.24 23.00 34.42
N ILE A 201 4.44 23.11 33.37
CA ILE A 201 3.64 24.29 33.03
C ILE A 201 2.19 23.94 33.36
N ASN A 202 1.62 24.58 34.36
CA ASN A 202 0.25 24.30 34.79
C ASN A 202 -0.63 25.54 34.65
N GLY A 203 -1.76 25.37 33.98
CA GLY A 203 -2.66 26.48 33.66
C GLY A 203 -3.45 26.92 34.86
N GLY A 204 -3.36 28.20 35.19
CA GLY A 204 -4.36 28.86 36.04
C GLY A 204 -5.59 29.30 35.23
N ARG A 205 -6.61 29.84 35.92
CA ARG A 205 -7.81 30.45 35.33
C ARG A 205 -7.55 31.68 34.43
N ARG A 206 -6.30 32.13 34.30
CA ARG A 206 -5.89 33.33 33.55
C ARG A 206 -5.37 32.95 32.17
N SER A 207 -6.01 33.51 31.14
CA SER A 207 -5.53 33.42 29.75
C SER A 207 -4.14 34.06 29.64
N GLY A 208 -3.15 33.30 29.19
CA GLY A 208 -1.75 33.72 29.12
C GLY A 208 -0.92 32.87 28.18
N ALA A 209 0.28 33.35 27.85
CA ALA A 209 1.29 32.60 27.10
C ALA A 209 2.51 32.28 27.97
N ALA A 210 2.66 31.03 28.40
CA ALA A 210 3.86 30.55 29.07
C ALA A 210 4.97 30.29 28.04
N ASN A 211 6.22 30.66 28.35
CA ASN A 211 7.33 30.54 27.39
C ASN A 211 8.55 29.88 28.02
N VAL A 212 9.04 28.82 27.40
CA VAL A 212 10.32 28.18 27.70
C VAL A 212 11.22 28.32 26.49
N MET A 213 12.33 29.05 26.61
CA MET A 213 13.21 29.39 25.49
C MET A 213 14.65 28.95 25.75
N GLY A 214 15.21 28.17 24.84
CA GLY A 214 16.65 27.92 24.70
C GLY A 214 17.27 28.90 23.70
N MET A 215 18.30 29.64 24.10
CA MET A 215 18.88 30.71 23.26
C MET A 215 20.32 30.47 22.79
N GLY A 216 21.00 29.40 23.22
CA GLY A 216 22.41 29.15 22.85
C GLY A 216 23.37 30.28 23.28
N LEU A 217 24.69 30.07 23.10
CA LEU A 217 25.71 31.12 23.33
C LEU A 217 26.03 31.94 22.06
N GLY A 218 25.40 31.60 20.93
CA GLY A 218 25.39 32.35 19.68
C GLY A 218 23.95 32.52 19.20
N MET A 219 23.70 33.41 18.24
CA MET A 219 22.36 33.64 17.65
C MET A 219 21.79 32.43 16.87
N GLU A 220 22.36 31.24 17.04
CA GLU A 220 21.88 29.98 16.47
C GLU A 220 20.84 29.33 17.41
N LEU A 221 19.60 29.23 16.92
CA LEU A 221 18.51 28.49 17.56
C LEU A 221 18.88 27.00 17.63
N GLY A 222 18.87 26.40 18.84
CA GLY A 222 19.11 24.95 19.04
C GLY A 222 20.32 24.55 19.90
N GLY A 223 21.05 25.50 20.49
CA GLY A 223 22.28 25.19 21.26
C GLY A 223 22.10 24.77 22.72
N THR A 224 20.90 24.81 23.30
CA THR A 224 20.69 24.61 24.73
C THR A 224 20.10 23.24 25.06
N THR A 225 20.85 22.43 25.83
CA THR A 225 20.44 21.08 26.24
C THR A 225 19.85 21.08 27.65
N MET A 226 18.60 20.64 27.77
CA MET A 226 17.96 20.24 29.01
C MET A 226 18.09 18.73 29.17
N THR A 227 18.79 18.27 30.20
CA THR A 227 18.89 16.84 30.53
C THR A 227 18.04 16.53 31.77
N VAL A 228 17.26 15.45 31.75
CA VAL A 228 16.52 14.95 32.92
C VAL A 228 17.03 13.55 33.25
N LYS A 229 17.55 13.39 34.47
CA LYS A 229 18.10 12.14 34.99
C LYS A 229 17.30 11.68 36.22
N ASN A 230 16.57 10.59 36.10
CA ASN A 230 15.92 9.96 37.23
C ASN A 230 15.77 8.45 36.98
N SER A 231 16.20 7.65 37.95
CA SER A 231 16.09 6.19 37.94
C SER A 231 14.66 5.66 38.18
N GLY A 232 13.69 6.53 38.50
CA GLY A 232 12.27 6.20 38.60
C GLY A 232 11.58 6.01 37.26
N SER A 233 10.42 5.36 37.24
CA SER A 233 9.55 5.22 36.06
C SER A 233 8.66 6.46 35.85
N GLY A 234 8.24 6.70 34.61
CA GLY A 234 7.27 7.77 34.30
C GLY A 234 7.82 9.20 34.32
N VAL A 235 9.13 9.37 34.08
CA VAL A 235 9.79 10.69 34.09
C VAL A 235 9.37 11.52 32.89
N VAL A 236 9.00 12.78 33.11
CA VAL A 236 8.61 13.71 32.06
C VAL A 236 9.64 14.84 31.93
N GLY A 237 10.11 15.09 30.71
CA GLY A 237 10.97 16.23 30.41
C GLY A 237 10.23 17.55 30.66
N ILE A 238 9.21 17.82 29.83
CA ILE A 238 8.32 18.96 29.96
C ILE A 238 6.87 18.48 30.02
N LYS A 239 6.18 18.79 31.11
CA LYS A 239 4.75 18.53 31.27
C LYS A 239 3.97 19.82 31.13
N VAL A 240 2.89 19.79 30.36
CA VAL A 240 1.97 20.92 30.18
C VAL A 240 0.57 20.46 30.51
N GLU A 241 0.01 20.97 31.60
CA GLU A 241 -1.32 20.62 32.11
C GLU A 241 -2.26 21.81 31.92
N ASP A 242 -3.13 21.75 30.91
CA ASP A 242 -4.16 22.75 30.64
C ASP A 242 -5.37 22.58 31.57
N THR A 243 -5.89 23.71 32.05
CA THR A 243 -7.15 23.77 32.82
C THR A 243 -8.23 24.59 32.10
N GLY A 244 -8.00 25.02 30.85
CA GLY A 244 -9.06 25.60 30.00
C GLY A 244 -8.63 26.59 28.90
N THR A 245 -7.41 27.16 28.94
CA THR A 245 -7.00 28.29 28.05
C THR A 245 -5.47 28.45 27.82
N ILE A 246 -4.60 27.51 28.25
CA ILE A 246 -3.15 27.75 28.16
C ILE A 246 -2.66 27.83 26.71
N ASN A 247 -1.89 28.88 26.39
CA ASN A 247 -0.94 28.83 25.29
C ASN A 247 0.46 28.68 25.86
N ALA A 248 1.20 27.64 25.47
CA ALA A 248 2.58 27.43 25.90
C ALA A 248 3.48 27.33 24.67
N THR A 249 4.66 27.95 24.73
CA THR A 249 5.68 27.83 23.67
C THR A 249 6.98 27.31 24.28
N VAL A 250 7.49 26.22 23.71
CA VAL A 250 8.84 25.73 23.95
C VAL A 250 9.63 25.94 22.66
N MET A 251 10.77 26.62 22.74
CA MET A 251 11.57 26.93 21.55
C MET A 251 13.06 26.71 21.77
N GLY A 252 13.76 26.16 20.76
CA GLY A 252 15.22 26.15 20.69
C GLY A 252 15.92 25.27 21.72
N LEU A 253 15.23 24.24 22.22
CA LEU A 253 15.74 23.32 23.23
C LEU A 253 16.01 21.93 22.67
N LYS A 254 17.09 21.32 23.16
CA LYS A 254 17.32 19.87 23.08
C LYS A 254 16.99 19.24 24.43
N ILE A 255 15.99 18.38 24.50
CA ILE A 255 15.51 17.70 25.70
C ILE A 255 16.03 16.26 25.69
N VAL A 256 16.77 15.86 26.73
CA VAL A 256 17.47 14.57 26.82
C VAL A 256 17.05 13.82 28.07
N GLY A 257 16.54 12.60 27.93
CA GLY A 257 16.22 11.69 29.03
C GLY A 257 17.31 10.65 29.30
N ASP A 258 17.33 10.07 30.50
CA ASP A 258 18.28 9.03 30.92
C ASP A 258 17.77 7.58 30.72
N ARG A 259 16.74 7.39 29.89
CA ARG A 259 16.22 6.09 29.42
C ARG A 259 15.42 5.30 30.46
N SER A 260 14.69 5.95 31.35
CA SER A 260 13.72 5.28 32.23
C SER A 260 12.50 4.77 31.46
N GLY A 261 11.93 3.63 31.89
CA GLY A 261 10.69 3.09 31.33
C GLY A 261 9.48 3.97 31.66
N GLY A 262 8.57 4.12 30.71
CA GLY A 262 7.40 5.01 30.76
C GLY A 262 7.74 6.50 30.61
N SER A 263 8.98 6.86 30.26
CA SER A 263 9.41 8.24 30.21
C SER A 263 8.88 8.99 28.97
N LYS A 264 8.55 10.27 29.16
CA LYS A 264 8.01 11.16 28.12
C LYS A 264 8.91 12.38 27.96
N GLY A 265 9.29 12.72 26.73
CA GLY A 265 10.03 13.96 26.48
C GLY A 265 9.16 15.18 26.75
N VAL A 266 7.98 15.18 26.14
CA VAL A 266 6.92 16.17 26.35
C VAL A 266 5.59 15.46 26.59
N GLU A 267 4.84 15.90 27.59
CA GLU A 267 3.47 15.43 27.86
C GLU A 267 2.52 16.63 27.87
N PHE A 268 1.52 16.63 27.00
CA PHE A 268 0.51 17.67 26.89
C PHE A 268 -0.87 17.13 27.24
N ILE A 269 -1.38 17.59 28.38
CA ILE A 269 -2.68 17.22 28.93
C ILE A 269 -3.59 18.44 28.80
N GLY A 270 -4.24 18.57 27.65
CA GLY A 270 -5.18 19.66 27.35
C GLY A 270 -6.51 19.58 28.11
N THR A 271 -7.40 20.54 27.88
CA THR A 271 -8.84 20.39 28.16
C THR A 271 -9.63 20.11 26.88
N GLY A 272 -10.69 19.28 26.96
CA GLY A 272 -11.49 18.87 25.80
C GLY A 272 -12.03 20.05 24.97
N GLY A 273 -12.29 19.82 23.68
CA GLY A 273 -12.84 20.83 22.76
C GLY A 273 -11.85 21.83 22.12
N SER A 274 -10.63 21.40 21.79
CA SER A 274 -9.59 22.22 21.12
C SER A 274 -9.09 23.45 21.90
N LYS A 275 -9.31 23.50 23.21
CA LYS A 275 -8.84 24.59 24.06
C LYS A 275 -7.39 24.33 24.48
N GLY A 276 -6.60 25.39 24.48
CA GLY A 276 -5.18 25.37 24.79
C GLY A 276 -4.29 24.91 23.64
N THR A 277 -3.13 25.55 23.47
CA THR A 277 -2.14 25.24 22.44
C THR A 277 -0.75 25.07 23.04
N LEU A 278 -0.07 23.97 22.72
CA LEU A 278 1.36 23.81 22.97
C LEU A 278 2.12 23.93 21.64
N MET A 279 2.99 24.91 21.53
CA MET A 279 3.89 25.09 20.39
C MET A 279 5.30 24.62 20.74
N LEU A 280 5.83 23.65 19.99
CA LEU A 280 7.22 23.20 20.02
C LEU A 280 7.91 23.70 18.75
N ASN A 281 8.73 24.74 18.85
CA ASN A 281 9.43 25.32 17.71
C ASN A 281 10.93 25.00 17.75
N MET A 282 11.44 24.28 16.76
CA MET A 282 12.85 23.87 16.69
C MET A 282 13.31 23.14 17.96
N VAL A 283 12.48 22.20 18.45
CA VAL A 283 12.76 21.41 19.65
C VAL A 283 13.26 20.02 19.25
N GLU A 284 14.37 19.60 19.85
CA GLU A 284 14.90 18.24 19.74
C GLU A 284 14.59 17.44 21.00
N ILE A 285 14.16 16.19 20.85
CA ILE A 285 13.79 15.30 21.95
C ILE A 285 14.50 13.96 21.75
N GLU A 286 15.26 13.50 22.74
CA GLU A 286 15.93 12.19 22.68
C GLU A 286 16.03 11.51 24.05
N GLY A 287 16.21 10.19 24.06
CA GLY A 287 16.44 9.44 25.29
C GLY A 287 15.18 9.14 26.13
N PHE A 288 14.00 9.32 25.54
CA PHE A 288 12.70 8.99 26.13
C PHE A 288 12.05 7.81 25.40
N GLU A 289 11.18 7.07 26.10
CA GLU A 289 10.34 6.01 25.50
C GLU A 289 9.26 6.61 24.61
N THR A 290 8.61 7.69 25.07
CA THR A 290 7.70 8.48 24.25
C THR A 290 8.30 9.87 24.03
N GLY A 291 8.44 10.29 22.78
CA GLY A 291 8.92 11.62 22.45
C GLY A 291 7.95 12.69 22.91
N VAL A 292 6.75 12.67 22.34
CA VAL A 292 5.64 13.59 22.68
C VAL A 292 4.36 12.80 22.89
N GLU A 293 3.64 13.08 23.97
CA GLU A 293 2.28 12.60 24.19
C GLU A 293 1.30 13.77 24.25
N ALA A 294 0.14 13.63 23.62
CA ALA A 294 -0.94 14.62 23.67
C ALA A 294 -2.30 13.93 23.87
N THR A 295 -3.06 14.31 24.90
CA THR A 295 -4.37 13.71 25.24
C THR A 295 -5.56 14.62 24.99
N ALA A 296 -5.35 15.94 24.92
CA ALA A 296 -6.34 16.96 24.58
C ALA A 296 -5.66 18.25 24.15
N GLY A 297 -6.41 19.23 23.63
CA GLY A 297 -5.90 20.52 23.14
C GLY A 297 -5.24 20.45 21.76
N THR A 298 -4.51 21.50 21.37
CA THR A 298 -3.79 21.56 20.08
C THR A 298 -2.27 21.56 20.26
N LEU A 299 -1.60 20.52 19.79
CA LEU A 299 -0.13 20.47 19.70
C LEU A 299 0.33 21.00 18.33
N LYS A 300 1.28 21.93 18.32
CA LYS A 300 1.95 22.39 17.09
C LYS A 300 3.44 22.17 17.20
N MET A 301 4.02 21.38 16.32
CA MET A 301 5.47 21.19 16.25
C MET A 301 6.00 21.70 14.91
N MET A 302 6.89 22.69 14.96
CA MET A 302 7.49 23.33 13.79
C MET A 302 8.99 23.07 13.79
N GLY A 303 9.46 22.23 12.86
CA GLY A 303 10.85 21.79 12.81
C GLY A 303 11.21 20.81 13.93
N GLY A 304 12.51 20.74 14.24
CA GLY A 304 13.02 19.88 15.30
C GLY A 304 13.05 18.39 14.97
N ALA A 305 13.42 17.59 15.97
CA ALA A 305 13.57 16.14 15.83
C ALA A 305 13.11 15.39 17.08
N ILE A 306 12.54 14.21 16.89
CA ILE A 306 12.20 13.27 17.95
C ILE A 306 12.97 11.98 17.68
N THR A 307 13.87 11.60 18.60
CA THR A 307 14.61 10.34 18.55
C THR A 307 14.16 9.46 19.70
N VAL A 308 13.35 8.47 19.38
CA VAL A 308 12.82 7.51 20.34
C VAL A 308 13.89 6.47 20.65
N LYS A 309 13.98 5.97 21.88
CA LYS A 309 14.87 4.85 22.21
C LYS A 309 14.12 3.79 22.99
N GLU A 310 14.12 2.55 22.50
CA GLU A 310 13.52 1.42 23.17
C GLU A 310 14.39 0.93 24.32
N ASN A 311 13.73 0.64 25.45
CA ASN A 311 14.29 -0.05 26.60
C ASN A 311 13.39 -1.24 26.99
N GLY A 312 13.17 -2.15 26.02
CA GLY A 312 12.39 -3.39 26.23
C GLY A 312 10.87 -3.26 26.06
N GLY A 313 10.35 -2.06 25.74
CA GLY A 313 8.92 -1.76 25.50
C GLY A 313 8.65 -1.10 24.13
N LYS A 314 7.42 -0.61 23.90
CA LYS A 314 7.02 0.10 22.66
C LYS A 314 7.38 1.58 22.77
N GLY A 315 8.34 2.03 21.97
CA GLY A 315 8.66 3.46 21.88
C GLY A 315 7.77 4.21 20.88
N TYR A 316 7.33 5.42 21.22
CA TYR A 316 6.49 6.28 20.37
C TYR A 316 7.15 7.63 20.06
N GLY A 317 7.15 8.06 18.80
CA GLY A 317 7.57 9.43 18.46
C GLY A 317 6.54 10.45 18.94
N LEU A 318 5.33 10.34 18.40
CA LEU A 318 4.13 11.05 18.85
C LEU A 318 3.05 10.05 19.24
N ASN A 319 2.50 10.17 20.44
CA ASN A 319 1.34 9.42 20.91
C ASN A 319 0.15 10.37 21.13
N MET A 320 -0.88 10.28 20.30
CA MET A 320 -2.10 11.10 20.40
C MET A 320 -3.29 10.27 20.87
N GLN A 321 -3.93 10.71 21.95
CA GLN A 321 -5.08 10.06 22.57
C GLN A 321 -6.20 11.07 22.86
N GLY A 322 -7.35 10.58 23.30
CA GLY A 322 -8.47 11.40 23.74
C GLY A 322 -9.03 12.29 22.63
N GLU A 323 -8.97 13.62 22.85
CA GLU A 323 -9.51 14.64 21.93
C GLU A 323 -8.40 15.55 21.36
N ALA A 324 -7.13 15.12 21.43
CA ALA A 324 -6.00 15.91 20.97
C ALA A 324 -6.05 16.19 19.46
N ASN A 325 -5.71 17.41 19.08
CA ASN A 325 -5.36 17.80 17.72
C ASN A 325 -3.84 18.02 17.63
N ALA A 326 -3.23 17.73 16.49
CA ALA A 326 -1.82 18.05 16.28
C ALA A 326 -1.49 18.48 14.85
N GLU A 327 -0.53 19.39 14.73
CA GLU A 327 0.05 19.85 13.47
C GLU A 327 1.57 19.75 13.57
N LEU A 328 2.16 18.81 12.82
CA LEU A 328 3.61 18.64 12.72
C LEU A 328 4.05 19.13 11.34
N MET A 329 5.02 20.05 11.32
CA MET A 329 5.55 20.64 10.10
C MET A 329 7.08 20.58 10.09
N ARG A 330 7.66 19.95 9.06
CA ARG A 330 9.12 19.79 8.89
C ARG A 330 9.81 19.09 10.07
N THR A 331 9.08 18.24 10.78
CA THR A 331 9.61 17.47 11.91
C THR A 331 10.25 16.17 11.44
N ARG A 332 11.37 15.78 12.06
CA ARG A 332 11.98 14.45 11.87
C ARG A 332 11.66 13.55 13.07
N ILE A 333 11.22 12.33 12.82
CA ILE A 333 10.99 11.30 13.85
C ILE A 333 11.85 10.09 13.50
N VAL A 334 12.70 9.65 14.42
CA VAL A 334 13.62 8.53 14.24
C VAL A 334 13.39 7.51 15.34
N GLY A 335 13.15 6.25 14.96
CA GLY A 335 12.97 5.14 15.89
C GLY A 335 14.29 4.53 16.36
N GLY A 336 14.41 4.28 17.66
CA GLY A 336 15.57 3.63 18.27
C GLY A 336 15.24 2.26 18.83
N GLY A 337 14.92 1.29 17.97
CA GLY A 337 14.64 -0.08 18.40
C GLY A 337 13.99 -0.94 17.31
N SER A 338 13.58 -2.16 17.64
CA SER A 338 12.96 -3.11 16.72
C SER A 338 11.43 -3.02 16.66
N ASN A 339 10.76 -2.43 17.65
CA ASN A 339 9.29 -2.33 17.73
C ASN A 339 8.75 -0.88 17.81
N SER A 340 9.61 0.12 17.64
CA SER A 340 9.23 1.53 17.76
C SER A 340 8.19 1.94 16.71
N THR A 341 7.31 2.88 17.10
CA THR A 341 6.29 3.47 16.24
C THR A 341 6.54 4.97 16.09
N GLY A 342 6.50 5.49 14.86
CA GLY A 342 6.70 6.91 14.60
C GLY A 342 5.58 7.75 15.20
N VAL A 343 4.34 7.50 14.76
CA VAL A 343 3.14 8.20 15.24
C VAL A 343 2.01 7.22 15.54
N VAL A 344 1.36 7.40 16.68
CA VAL A 344 0.12 6.72 17.06
C VAL A 344 -0.99 7.77 17.21
N MET A 345 -2.12 7.52 16.56
CA MET A 345 -3.32 8.36 16.61
C MET A 345 -4.53 7.52 17.04
N GLU A 346 -4.80 7.55 18.33
CA GLU A 346 -6.00 6.98 18.97
C GLU A 346 -7.03 8.07 19.34
N SER A 347 -6.65 9.34 19.15
CA SER A 347 -7.49 10.51 19.35
C SER A 347 -8.64 10.61 18.33
N GLU A 348 -9.77 11.16 18.76
CA GLU A 348 -10.90 11.54 17.90
C GLU A 348 -10.65 12.86 17.12
N GLY A 349 -9.55 13.56 17.43
CA GLY A 349 -9.20 14.84 16.81
C GLY A 349 -8.59 14.73 15.41
N VAL A 350 -7.89 15.79 15.00
CA VAL A 350 -7.22 15.89 13.70
C VAL A 350 -5.71 15.91 13.86
N LEU A 351 -5.00 15.06 13.10
CA LEU A 351 -3.55 15.08 12.98
C LEU A 351 -3.14 15.50 11.57
N MET A 352 -2.34 16.55 11.45
CA MET A 352 -1.73 17.00 10.20
C MET A 352 -0.22 16.77 10.23
N LEU A 353 0.29 16.02 9.24
CA LEU A 353 1.72 15.78 9.02
C LEU A 353 2.15 16.42 7.70
N ASN A 354 2.86 17.54 7.76
CA ASN A 354 3.32 18.30 6.60
C ASN A 354 4.86 18.30 6.50
N MET A 355 5.43 17.75 5.42
CA MET A 355 6.89 17.61 5.27
C MET A 355 7.55 16.84 6.44
N VAL A 356 6.84 15.87 7.03
CA VAL A 356 7.37 15.09 8.18
C VAL A 356 8.19 13.91 7.67
N ASN A 357 9.35 13.65 8.26
CA ASN A 357 10.17 12.49 7.93
C ASN A 357 10.18 11.51 9.11
N ILE A 358 9.69 10.29 8.88
CA ILE A 358 9.66 9.20 9.86
C ILE A 358 10.59 8.10 9.35
N SER A 359 11.60 7.72 10.14
CA SER A 359 12.56 6.68 9.77
C SER A 359 12.92 5.75 10.93
N ASP A 360 13.50 4.60 10.61
CA ASP A 360 14.02 3.64 11.58
C ASP A 360 12.98 3.12 12.60
N VAL A 361 11.72 3.09 12.20
CA VAL A 361 10.60 2.56 13.01
C VAL A 361 10.09 1.24 12.45
N LYS A 362 9.46 0.44 13.30
CA LYS A 362 8.72 -0.76 12.88
C LYS A 362 7.39 -0.38 12.25
N MET A 363 6.73 0.62 12.84
CA MET A 363 5.45 1.15 12.39
C MET A 363 5.60 2.64 12.13
N GLY A 364 5.31 3.09 10.91
CA GLY A 364 5.42 4.51 10.56
C GLY A 364 4.37 5.34 11.27
N VAL A 365 3.12 5.15 10.87
CA VAL A 365 1.94 5.77 11.45
C VAL A 365 0.86 4.72 11.68
N SER A 366 0.24 4.72 12.87
CA SER A 366 -0.96 3.93 13.18
C SER A 366 -2.08 4.86 13.59
N ALA A 367 -3.19 4.82 12.86
CA ALA A 367 -4.40 5.59 13.18
C ALA A 367 -5.57 4.63 13.41
N SER A 368 -6.23 4.75 14.56
CA SER A 368 -7.44 3.95 14.87
C SER A 368 -8.71 4.78 14.97
N ASN A 369 -8.59 6.09 15.25
CA ASN A 369 -9.71 7.03 15.35
C ASN A 369 -9.35 8.38 14.67
N GLY A 370 -10.34 9.27 14.59
CA GLY A 370 -10.16 10.64 14.12
C GLY A 370 -9.71 10.79 12.66
N LYS A 371 -9.16 11.95 12.33
CA LYS A 371 -8.75 12.32 10.96
C LYS A 371 -7.24 12.57 10.84
N LEU A 372 -6.57 11.72 10.07
CA LEU A 372 -5.15 11.87 9.71
C LEU A 372 -5.01 12.51 8.32
N VAL A 373 -4.23 13.57 8.20
CA VAL A 373 -3.88 14.22 6.92
C VAL A 373 -2.36 14.29 6.77
N MET A 374 -1.82 13.67 5.72
CA MET A 374 -0.40 13.69 5.37
C MET A 374 -0.21 14.44 4.05
N MET A 375 0.65 15.46 4.05
CA MET A 375 0.88 16.31 2.87
C MET A 375 2.33 16.85 2.80
N GLY A 376 2.63 17.60 1.75
CA GLY A 376 3.90 18.33 1.63
C GLY A 376 5.13 17.42 1.46
N GLY A 377 4.99 16.21 0.93
CA GLY A 377 6.14 15.30 0.77
C GLY A 377 6.54 14.57 2.06
N THR A 378 5.60 14.38 2.99
CA THR A 378 5.78 13.49 4.14
C THR A 378 6.31 12.12 3.70
N ALA A 379 7.32 11.66 4.45
CA ALA A 379 8.21 10.57 4.11
C ALA A 379 8.20 9.55 5.25
N ILE A 380 7.86 8.29 4.96
CA ILE A 380 7.82 7.21 5.95
C ILE A 380 8.75 6.10 5.48
N THR A 381 9.72 5.70 6.31
CA THR A 381 10.62 4.57 6.06
C THR A 381 10.57 3.62 7.23
N VAL A 382 10.14 2.38 6.99
CA VAL A 382 10.00 1.36 8.02
C VAL A 382 11.02 0.24 7.86
N LYS A 383 11.42 -0.32 9.00
CA LYS A 383 12.35 -1.44 9.13
C LYS A 383 11.75 -2.75 8.59
N GLU A 384 12.55 -3.80 8.63
CA GLU A 384 12.15 -5.14 8.20
C GLU A 384 10.84 -5.60 8.86
N ASN A 385 9.97 -6.22 8.06
CA ASN A 385 8.62 -6.67 8.38
C ASN A 385 7.73 -5.57 9.01
N GLY A 386 8.05 -4.29 8.76
CA GLY A 386 7.34 -3.15 9.31
C GLY A 386 6.14 -2.71 8.48
N THR A 387 5.29 -1.86 9.06
CA THR A 387 4.11 -1.29 8.39
C THR A 387 4.26 0.21 8.25
N GLY A 388 4.24 0.71 7.02
CA GLY A 388 4.35 2.15 6.72
C GLY A 388 3.20 2.95 7.33
N LEU A 389 1.98 2.68 6.88
CA LEU A 389 0.75 3.31 7.35
C LEU A 389 -0.28 2.23 7.70
N GLU A 390 -0.77 2.24 8.94
CA GLU A 390 -1.87 1.40 9.40
C GLU A 390 -3.09 2.29 9.70
N VAL A 391 -4.23 1.96 9.09
CA VAL A 391 -5.51 2.65 9.31
C VAL A 391 -6.54 1.62 9.74
N LYS A 392 -7.02 1.69 10.98
CA LYS A 392 -7.93 0.71 11.57
C LYS A 392 -9.06 1.39 12.32
N GLY A 393 -9.96 0.60 12.90
CA GLY A 393 -11.08 1.13 13.69
C GLY A 393 -12.01 1.97 12.82
N GLU A 394 -12.20 3.24 13.20
CA GLU A 394 -13.04 4.22 12.49
C GLU A 394 -12.21 5.41 11.95
N ALA A 395 -10.87 5.29 11.91
CA ALA A 395 -9.99 6.33 11.41
C ALA A 395 -10.23 6.68 9.93
N ASN A 396 -10.07 7.97 9.61
CA ASN A 396 -10.02 8.49 8.24
C ASN A 396 -8.63 9.05 7.93
N ALA A 397 -7.88 8.39 7.05
CA ALA A 397 -6.55 8.82 6.65
C ALA A 397 -6.52 9.32 5.20
N THR A 398 -5.96 10.51 4.99
CA THR A 398 -5.71 11.07 3.66
C THR A 398 -4.24 11.37 3.47
N MET A 399 -3.62 10.81 2.42
CA MET A 399 -2.24 11.11 2.02
C MET A 399 -2.23 11.78 0.64
N MET A 400 -1.73 13.01 0.59
CA MET A 400 -1.61 13.82 -0.62
C MET A 400 -0.13 13.96 -0.99
N GLY A 401 0.35 13.06 -1.86
CA GLY A 401 1.75 12.95 -2.25
C GLY A 401 2.59 12.14 -1.25
N GLY A 402 3.90 12.42 -1.17
CA GLY A 402 4.81 11.76 -0.23
C GLY A 402 5.23 10.35 -0.64
N TRP A 403 6.00 9.69 0.24
CA TRP A 403 6.47 8.34 0.01
C TRP A 403 6.46 7.46 1.27
N ILE A 404 6.10 6.20 1.07
CA ILE A 404 6.24 5.11 2.04
C ILE A 404 7.28 4.13 1.49
N THR A 405 8.31 3.83 2.28
CA THR A 405 9.36 2.86 1.94
C THR A 405 9.43 1.75 2.98
N VAL A 406 9.35 0.50 2.51
CA VAL A 406 9.48 -0.71 3.34
C VAL A 406 10.78 -1.40 2.99
N THR A 407 11.68 -1.56 3.97
CA THR A 407 13.05 -2.05 3.70
C THR A 407 13.14 -3.56 3.47
N SER A 408 12.24 -4.36 4.05
CA SER A 408 12.15 -5.80 3.76
C SER A 408 10.84 -6.39 4.30
N GLY A 409 10.19 -7.30 3.58
CA GLY A 409 9.16 -8.22 4.11
C GLY A 409 7.90 -7.64 4.77
N GLY A 410 7.69 -6.32 4.72
CA GLY A 410 6.60 -5.63 5.42
C GLY A 410 5.44 -5.18 4.54
N THR A 411 4.66 -4.23 5.05
CA THR A 411 3.47 -3.68 4.40
C THR A 411 3.59 -2.18 4.20
N GLY A 412 3.28 -1.68 3.00
CA GLY A 412 3.22 -0.24 2.76
C GLY A 412 2.03 0.41 3.47
N LEU A 413 0.82 0.01 3.09
CA LEU A 413 -0.46 0.44 3.67
C LEU A 413 -1.26 -0.78 4.16
N SER A 414 -1.76 -0.74 5.38
CA SER A 414 -2.70 -1.72 5.94
C SER A 414 -4.00 -1.04 6.34
N VAL A 415 -5.15 -1.55 5.91
CA VAL A 415 -6.47 -1.01 6.26
C VAL A 415 -7.40 -2.10 6.77
N SER A 416 -8.03 -1.88 7.92
CA SER A 416 -8.96 -2.84 8.56
C SER A 416 -10.09 -2.15 9.32
N GLY A 417 -11.08 -2.93 9.77
CA GLY A 417 -12.26 -2.39 10.46
C GLY A 417 -13.20 -1.63 9.53
N LYS A 418 -13.65 -0.44 9.95
CA LYS A 418 -14.47 0.48 9.14
C LYS A 418 -13.67 1.69 8.63
N ALA A 419 -12.34 1.61 8.70
CA ALA A 419 -11.46 2.70 8.35
C ALA A 419 -11.56 3.12 6.87
N ASP A 420 -11.30 4.40 6.61
CA ASP A 420 -11.20 4.95 5.26
C ASP A 420 -9.78 5.46 5.01
N ALA A 421 -9.15 4.99 3.94
CA ALA A 421 -7.85 5.48 3.50
C ALA A 421 -7.93 6.06 2.07
N THR A 422 -7.49 7.29 1.88
CA THR A 422 -7.41 7.95 0.58
C THR A 422 -5.97 8.36 0.27
N LEU A 423 -5.39 7.83 -0.79
CA LEU A 423 -4.05 8.15 -1.27
C LEU A 423 -4.16 8.82 -2.65
N MET A 424 -3.58 10.00 -2.80
CA MET A 424 -3.67 10.79 -4.03
C MET A 424 -2.45 11.68 -4.25
N GLY A 425 -2.41 12.45 -5.33
CA GLY A 425 -1.35 13.46 -5.55
C GLY A 425 0.02 12.85 -5.82
N GLY A 426 0.08 11.66 -6.44
CA GLY A 426 1.33 11.01 -6.81
C GLY A 426 2.06 10.31 -5.66
N THR A 427 1.34 9.92 -4.60
CA THR A 427 1.89 9.10 -3.50
C THR A 427 2.61 7.87 -4.02
N LYS A 428 3.78 7.57 -3.46
CA LYS A 428 4.57 6.38 -3.80
C LYS A 428 4.69 5.43 -2.63
N ILE A 429 4.41 4.15 -2.85
CA ILE A 429 4.65 3.06 -1.90
C ILE A 429 5.69 2.13 -2.51
N LYS A 430 6.82 1.94 -1.83
CA LYS A 430 7.97 1.20 -2.38
C LYS A 430 8.53 0.17 -1.39
N GLY A 431 8.60 -1.09 -1.82
CA GLY A 431 9.40 -2.14 -1.21
C GLY A 431 10.78 -2.22 -1.86
N THR A 432 11.79 -2.69 -1.13
CA THR A 432 13.17 -2.77 -1.66
C THR A 432 13.63 -4.18 -2.02
N ASP A 433 13.01 -5.22 -1.47
CA ASP A 433 13.48 -6.61 -1.61
C ASP A 433 12.55 -7.52 -2.43
N GLY A 434 11.37 -7.04 -2.85
CA GLY A 434 10.38 -7.85 -3.55
C GLY A 434 9.65 -8.84 -2.65
N LYS A 435 9.58 -8.57 -1.33
CA LYS A 435 8.77 -9.32 -0.37
C LYS A 435 7.65 -8.45 0.18
N GLY A 436 6.70 -9.07 0.87
CA GLY A 436 5.61 -8.37 1.56
C GLY A 436 4.58 -7.76 0.61
N TYR A 437 3.89 -6.73 1.10
CA TYR A 437 2.69 -6.17 0.48
C TYR A 437 2.81 -4.66 0.25
N GLY A 438 2.39 -4.19 -0.91
CA GLY A 438 2.20 -2.75 -1.11
C GLY A 438 1.03 -2.23 -0.30
N VAL A 439 -0.15 -2.83 -0.51
CA VAL A 439 -1.40 -2.53 0.20
C VAL A 439 -2.06 -3.82 0.64
N ILE A 440 -2.51 -3.89 1.90
CA ILE A 440 -3.39 -4.93 2.42
C ILE A 440 -4.68 -4.26 2.89
N MET A 441 -5.82 -4.85 2.52
CA MET A 441 -7.14 -4.43 2.96
C MET A 441 -7.94 -5.60 3.52
N GLU A 442 -8.34 -5.48 4.79
CA GLU A 442 -9.11 -6.45 5.56
C GLU A 442 -10.49 -5.91 6.00
N GLY A 443 -10.82 -4.68 5.62
CA GLY A 443 -12.08 -3.99 5.91
C GLY A 443 -12.05 -2.53 5.47
N GLY A 444 -13.19 -1.84 5.53
CA GLY A 444 -13.29 -0.40 5.25
C GLY A 444 -13.32 -0.01 3.78
N THR A 445 -12.75 1.16 3.45
CA THR A 445 -12.60 1.68 2.07
C THR A 445 -11.18 2.15 1.80
N VAL A 446 -10.63 1.82 0.61
CA VAL A 446 -9.39 2.42 0.11
C VAL A 446 -9.63 3.10 -1.24
N LYS A 447 -9.24 4.37 -1.35
CA LYS A 447 -9.24 5.12 -2.62
C LYS A 447 -7.80 5.48 -2.99
N MET A 448 -7.38 5.14 -4.19
CA MET A 448 -6.06 5.44 -4.73
C MET A 448 -6.20 6.17 -6.06
N ASP A 449 -5.68 7.38 -6.15
CA ASP A 449 -5.67 8.19 -7.37
C ASP A 449 -4.23 8.56 -7.77
N MET A 450 -3.79 8.09 -8.93
CA MET A 450 -2.43 8.25 -9.46
C MET A 450 -1.34 7.80 -8.47
N VAL A 451 -1.59 6.70 -7.75
CA VAL A 451 -0.63 6.13 -6.78
C VAL A 451 0.34 5.19 -7.48
N GLY A 452 1.62 5.23 -7.10
CA GLY A 452 2.65 4.31 -7.56
C GLY A 452 3.02 3.29 -6.50
N ILE A 453 2.74 2.01 -6.73
CA ILE A 453 3.12 0.89 -5.84
C ILE A 453 4.21 0.07 -6.54
N SER A 454 5.34 -0.19 -5.87
CA SER A 454 6.44 -0.93 -6.50
C SER A 454 7.31 -1.73 -5.53
N GLY A 455 7.96 -2.78 -6.03
CA GLY A 455 9.03 -3.49 -5.29
C GLY A 455 8.55 -4.43 -4.18
N PHE A 456 7.29 -4.85 -4.25
CA PHE A 456 6.68 -5.85 -3.38
C PHE A 456 6.44 -7.17 -4.13
N GLU A 457 6.30 -8.27 -3.39
CA GLU A 457 5.83 -9.55 -3.95
C GLU A 457 4.37 -9.45 -4.38
N LYS A 458 3.57 -8.79 -3.54
CA LYS A 458 2.13 -8.57 -3.72
C LYS A 458 1.84 -7.08 -3.75
N GLY A 459 1.21 -6.60 -4.81
CA GLY A 459 0.93 -5.17 -4.97
C GLY A 459 -0.20 -4.71 -4.06
N VAL A 460 -1.42 -5.18 -4.33
CA VAL A 460 -2.63 -4.89 -3.56
C VAL A 460 -3.33 -6.22 -3.22
N GLU A 461 -3.60 -6.47 -1.95
CA GLU A 461 -4.37 -7.62 -1.47
C GLU A 461 -5.65 -7.15 -0.78
N VAL A 462 -6.80 -7.69 -1.18
CA VAL A 462 -8.11 -7.33 -0.63
C VAL A 462 -8.84 -8.57 -0.17
N THR A 463 -8.96 -8.76 1.14
CA THR A 463 -9.71 -9.86 1.74
C THR A 463 -11.14 -9.46 2.09
N ASN A 464 -11.38 -8.17 2.38
CA ASN A 464 -12.70 -7.59 2.63
C ASN A 464 -12.70 -6.08 2.34
N GLY A 465 -13.90 -5.47 2.20
CA GLY A 465 -14.08 -4.05 1.95
C GLY A 465 -13.97 -3.65 0.47
N THR A 466 -13.86 -2.34 0.21
CA THR A 466 -13.86 -1.78 -1.16
C THR A 466 -12.59 -1.01 -1.50
N VAL A 467 -11.90 -1.37 -2.59
CA VAL A 467 -10.79 -0.60 -3.16
C VAL A 467 -11.20 0.05 -4.49
N THR A 468 -10.95 1.35 -4.62
CA THR A 468 -11.04 2.08 -5.90
C THR A 468 -9.67 2.60 -6.31
N MET A 469 -9.24 2.29 -7.53
CA MET A 469 -7.96 2.70 -8.11
C MET A 469 -8.19 3.48 -9.41
N MET A 470 -7.70 4.71 -9.49
CA MET A 470 -7.78 5.57 -10.68
C MET A 470 -6.37 5.91 -11.15
N GLY A 471 -5.97 5.45 -12.34
CA GLY A 471 -4.63 5.71 -12.88
C GLY A 471 -3.46 5.10 -12.08
N THR A 472 -3.73 4.27 -11.09
CA THR A 472 -2.72 3.64 -10.21
C THR A 472 -1.78 2.74 -11.02
N THR A 473 -0.48 2.82 -10.72
CA THR A 473 0.55 1.96 -11.30
C THR A 473 1.08 1.00 -10.24
N ILE A 474 1.04 -0.29 -10.54
CA ILE A 474 1.47 -1.37 -9.65
C ILE A 474 2.57 -2.17 -10.34
N THR A 475 3.76 -2.20 -9.76
CA THR A 475 4.90 -2.99 -10.26
C THR A 475 5.36 -3.99 -9.20
N VAL A 476 5.08 -5.27 -9.41
CA VAL A 476 5.50 -6.32 -8.47
C VAL A 476 6.81 -6.96 -8.90
N LYS A 477 7.58 -7.42 -7.92
CA LYS A 477 8.85 -8.12 -8.13
C LYS A 477 8.71 -9.48 -7.46
N GLY A 478 8.42 -10.51 -8.26
CA GLY A 478 8.25 -11.86 -7.74
C GLY A 478 9.56 -12.46 -7.22
N ASP A 479 9.48 -13.27 -6.17
CA ASP A 479 10.60 -14.02 -5.58
C ASP A 479 11.05 -15.22 -6.45
N GLY A 480 10.41 -15.42 -7.61
CA GLY A 480 10.67 -16.54 -8.52
C GLY A 480 9.96 -17.85 -8.16
N LYS A 481 9.07 -17.86 -7.16
CA LYS A 481 8.24 -19.04 -6.80
C LYS A 481 6.84 -19.01 -7.42
N GLY A 482 6.42 -17.87 -7.96
CA GLY A 482 5.13 -17.71 -8.66
C GLY A 482 3.92 -17.49 -7.75
N THR A 483 4.16 -17.16 -6.48
CA THR A 483 3.13 -16.82 -5.47
C THR A 483 2.72 -15.35 -5.51
N GLY A 484 3.55 -14.47 -6.06
CA GLY A 484 3.29 -13.04 -6.16
C GLY A 484 2.21 -12.66 -7.17
N TYR A 485 1.57 -11.52 -6.91
CA TYR A 485 0.58 -10.95 -7.81
C TYR A 485 0.48 -9.43 -7.73
N GLY A 486 0.08 -8.80 -8.83
CA GLY A 486 -0.18 -7.36 -8.89
C GLY A 486 -1.36 -6.95 -8.00
N VAL A 487 -2.54 -7.49 -8.30
CA VAL A 487 -3.77 -7.27 -7.52
C VAL A 487 -4.40 -8.61 -7.18
N GLY A 488 -4.70 -8.84 -5.90
CA GLY A 488 -5.37 -10.02 -5.38
C GLY A 488 -6.65 -9.64 -4.63
N VAL A 489 -7.73 -10.36 -4.87
CA VAL A 489 -9.02 -10.19 -4.17
C VAL A 489 -9.53 -11.55 -3.71
N GLY A 490 -9.98 -11.71 -2.47
CA GLY A 490 -10.43 -13.03 -2.00
C GLY A 490 -11.07 -13.09 -0.61
N VAL A 491 -11.34 -14.35 -0.18
CA VAL A 491 -11.87 -14.87 1.10
C VAL A 491 -13.23 -14.40 1.63
N SER A 492 -13.63 -13.13 1.58
CA SER A 492 -14.89 -12.72 2.26
C SER A 492 -15.77 -11.67 1.56
N GLY A 493 -15.53 -11.35 0.29
CA GLY A 493 -16.38 -10.40 -0.44
C GLY A 493 -15.69 -9.11 -0.90
N GLY A 494 -14.36 -9.05 -0.88
CA GLY A 494 -13.63 -7.86 -1.33
C GLY A 494 -14.06 -7.39 -2.72
N VAL A 495 -14.25 -6.08 -2.88
CA VAL A 495 -14.64 -5.45 -4.16
C VAL A 495 -13.52 -4.52 -4.59
N VAL A 496 -13.04 -4.69 -5.82
CA VAL A 496 -12.01 -3.83 -6.39
C VAL A 496 -12.47 -3.25 -7.72
N THR A 497 -12.42 -1.93 -7.82
CA THR A 497 -12.65 -1.20 -9.08
C THR A 497 -11.36 -0.49 -9.49
N MET A 498 -10.84 -0.81 -10.66
CA MET A 498 -9.65 -0.18 -11.24
C MET A 498 -9.98 0.48 -12.58
N MET A 499 -9.72 1.78 -12.71
CA MET A 499 -9.94 2.57 -13.91
C MET A 499 -8.61 3.15 -14.41
N GLY A 500 -8.18 2.73 -15.59
CA GLY A 500 -6.88 3.06 -16.14
C GLY A 500 -5.71 2.45 -15.35
N GLY A 501 -4.50 2.95 -15.59
CA GLY A 501 -3.31 2.49 -14.89
C GLY A 501 -2.69 1.21 -15.44
N TRP A 502 -1.69 0.71 -14.70
CA TRP A 502 -0.81 -0.37 -15.16
C TRP A 502 -0.56 -1.38 -14.03
N ILE A 503 -0.58 -2.66 -14.37
CA ILE A 503 -0.15 -3.76 -13.50
C ILE A 503 1.02 -4.46 -14.20
N MET A 504 2.20 -4.42 -13.62
CA MET A 504 3.44 -4.87 -14.25
C MET A 504 4.21 -5.86 -13.37
N GLY A 505 4.58 -6.99 -13.95
CA GLY A 505 5.52 -7.94 -13.37
C GLY A 505 6.94 -7.59 -13.75
N SER A 506 7.84 -7.48 -12.76
CA SER A 506 9.28 -7.26 -12.94
C SER A 506 10.09 -8.49 -12.51
N GLY A 507 11.29 -8.65 -13.06
CA GLY A 507 12.16 -9.80 -12.79
C GLY A 507 11.81 -11.04 -13.63
N THR A 508 11.77 -12.22 -12.99
CA THR A 508 11.57 -13.52 -13.68
C THR A 508 10.25 -13.58 -14.44
N GLY A 509 9.25 -12.81 -14.01
CA GLY A 509 7.88 -12.80 -14.57
C GLY A 509 6.99 -13.93 -14.06
N LYS A 510 7.50 -14.75 -13.13
CA LYS A 510 6.68 -15.71 -12.40
C LYS A 510 5.64 -14.98 -11.54
N GLY A 511 4.40 -15.47 -11.56
CA GLY A 511 3.29 -14.89 -10.80
C GLY A 511 2.07 -14.57 -11.66
N THR A 512 1.11 -13.87 -11.04
CA THR A 512 -0.18 -13.54 -11.67
C THR A 512 -0.40 -12.03 -11.69
N GLY A 513 -0.80 -11.43 -12.79
CA GLY A 513 -1.14 -9.99 -12.81
C GLY A 513 -2.29 -9.67 -11.87
N VAL A 514 -3.44 -10.33 -12.09
CA VAL A 514 -4.64 -10.20 -11.27
C VAL A 514 -5.16 -11.56 -10.83
N TYR A 515 -5.42 -11.71 -9.53
CA TYR A 515 -5.99 -12.91 -8.94
C TYR A 515 -7.34 -12.61 -8.29
N VAL A 516 -8.39 -13.34 -8.69
CA VAL A 516 -9.75 -13.21 -8.14
C VAL A 516 -10.16 -14.54 -7.51
N GLY A 517 -10.08 -14.57 -6.18
CA GLY A 517 -10.41 -15.68 -5.29
C GLY A 517 -11.91 -15.86 -5.02
N SER A 518 -12.24 -16.62 -3.98
CA SER A 518 -13.62 -16.86 -3.57
C SER A 518 -14.26 -15.62 -2.96
N GLY A 519 -15.46 -15.25 -3.44
CA GLY A 519 -16.23 -14.11 -2.96
C GLY A 519 -15.79 -12.76 -3.52
N GLY A 520 -14.63 -12.66 -4.18
CA GLY A 520 -14.13 -11.40 -4.72
C GLY A 520 -14.86 -10.93 -5.98
N GLU A 521 -15.07 -9.62 -6.10
CA GLU A 521 -15.48 -8.95 -7.34
C GLU A 521 -14.40 -7.98 -7.81
N MET A 522 -14.00 -8.11 -9.07
CA MET A 522 -13.01 -7.26 -9.72
C MET A 522 -13.62 -6.61 -10.96
N VAL A 523 -13.61 -5.28 -11.01
CA VAL A 523 -14.00 -4.49 -12.18
C VAL A 523 -12.77 -3.72 -12.67
N MET A 524 -12.37 -3.93 -13.91
CA MET A 524 -11.26 -3.24 -14.57
C MET A 524 -11.75 -2.50 -15.80
N THR A 525 -11.43 -1.22 -15.93
CA THR A 525 -11.71 -0.44 -17.15
C THR A 525 -10.43 0.17 -17.70
N SER A 526 -10.06 -0.12 -18.95
CA SER A 526 -8.85 0.41 -19.61
C SER A 526 -7.53 0.14 -18.88
N VAL A 527 -7.44 -0.99 -18.17
CA VAL A 527 -6.24 -1.40 -17.42
C VAL A 527 -5.25 -2.15 -18.33
N ARG A 528 -3.95 -1.90 -18.18
CA ARG A 528 -2.90 -2.63 -18.88
C ARG A 528 -2.15 -3.58 -17.94
N ILE A 529 -2.15 -4.87 -18.24
CA ILE A 529 -1.49 -5.92 -17.46
C ILE A 529 -0.34 -6.47 -18.29
N SER A 530 0.89 -6.50 -17.76
CA SER A 530 2.03 -7.05 -18.49
C SER A 530 3.15 -7.64 -17.63
N GLY A 531 4.01 -8.47 -18.21
CA GLY A 531 5.22 -8.97 -17.54
C GLY A 531 5.03 -10.19 -16.65
N PHE A 532 3.87 -10.86 -16.73
CA PHE A 532 3.52 -12.05 -15.95
C PHE A 532 3.45 -13.32 -16.81
N GLU A 533 3.60 -14.50 -16.21
CA GLU A 533 3.23 -15.80 -16.79
C GLU A 533 1.72 -15.97 -16.91
N LYS A 534 0.99 -15.49 -15.89
CA LYS A 534 -0.47 -15.53 -15.84
C LYS A 534 -0.98 -14.10 -15.81
N GLY A 535 -1.79 -13.70 -16.78
CA GLY A 535 -2.33 -12.34 -16.83
C GLY A 535 -3.38 -12.15 -15.74
N VAL A 536 -4.49 -12.85 -15.87
CA VAL A 536 -5.62 -12.82 -14.94
C VAL A 536 -6.07 -14.24 -14.61
N SER A 537 -6.26 -14.55 -13.33
CA SER A 537 -6.76 -15.85 -12.87
C SER A 537 -7.98 -15.68 -11.96
N VAL A 538 -9.10 -16.29 -12.34
CA VAL A 538 -10.39 -16.20 -11.65
C VAL A 538 -10.79 -17.59 -11.18
N SER A 539 -10.73 -17.84 -9.86
CA SER A 539 -10.94 -19.19 -9.32
C SER A 539 -12.38 -19.47 -8.89
N LYS A 540 -13.05 -18.51 -8.22
CA LYS A 540 -14.46 -18.62 -7.78
C LYS A 540 -15.21 -17.28 -7.72
N GLY A 541 -14.55 -16.15 -7.98
CA GLY A 541 -15.16 -14.82 -7.93
C GLY A 541 -15.72 -14.34 -9.27
N LYS A 542 -15.98 -13.04 -9.35
CA LYS A 542 -16.49 -12.34 -10.53
C LYS A 542 -15.45 -11.36 -11.07
N LEU A 543 -15.19 -11.43 -12.36
CA LEU A 543 -14.35 -10.49 -13.09
C LEU A 543 -15.18 -9.79 -14.17
N VAL A 544 -15.07 -8.46 -14.25
CA VAL A 544 -15.49 -7.67 -15.39
C VAL A 544 -14.31 -6.85 -15.89
N MET A 545 -13.89 -7.04 -17.13
CA MET A 545 -12.84 -6.26 -17.77
C MET A 545 -13.38 -5.57 -19.02
N ASN A 546 -13.42 -4.24 -18.98
CA ASN A 546 -13.90 -3.38 -20.06
C ASN A 546 -12.71 -2.62 -20.65
N MET A 547 -12.38 -2.89 -21.91
CA MET A 547 -11.19 -2.38 -22.60
C MET A 547 -9.88 -2.80 -21.89
N GLY A 548 -8.76 -2.27 -22.39
CA GLY A 548 -7.43 -2.53 -21.84
C GLY A 548 -6.74 -3.72 -22.51
N SER A 549 -5.59 -4.10 -21.96
CA SER A 549 -4.74 -5.12 -22.59
C SER A 549 -4.07 -6.02 -21.58
N ILE A 550 -3.93 -7.29 -21.92
CA ILE A 550 -3.19 -8.29 -21.16
C ILE A 550 -2.05 -8.79 -22.04
N THR A 551 -0.80 -8.65 -21.58
CA THR A 551 0.39 -9.14 -22.27
C THR A 551 1.19 -10.06 -21.37
N ILE A 552 1.16 -11.36 -21.66
CA ILE A 552 1.89 -12.35 -20.85
C ILE A 552 3.18 -12.82 -21.54
N LYS A 553 4.07 -13.44 -20.79
CA LYS A 553 5.27 -14.09 -21.31
C LYS A 553 4.93 -15.45 -21.93
N GLU A 554 5.68 -15.86 -22.95
CA GLU A 554 5.65 -17.23 -23.46
C GLU A 554 6.05 -18.25 -22.37
N GLY A 555 5.50 -19.46 -22.46
CA GLY A 555 5.74 -20.53 -21.51
C GLY A 555 4.62 -21.56 -21.50
N ALA A 556 4.98 -22.82 -21.30
CA ALA A 556 4.00 -23.90 -21.26
C ALA A 556 3.04 -23.71 -20.07
N GLY A 557 1.73 -23.67 -20.35
CA GLY A 557 0.71 -23.51 -19.33
C GLY A 557 0.43 -22.06 -18.91
N ASN A 558 1.17 -21.09 -19.46
CA ASN A 558 0.90 -19.65 -19.29
C ASN A 558 -0.43 -19.28 -19.94
N TYR A 559 -1.12 -18.28 -19.40
CA TYR A 559 -2.40 -17.84 -19.96
C TYR A 559 -2.64 -16.34 -19.77
N GLY A 560 -3.30 -15.71 -20.74
CA GLY A 560 -3.81 -14.35 -20.62
C GLY A 560 -4.91 -14.29 -19.57
N VAL A 561 -5.99 -15.05 -19.75
CA VAL A 561 -7.10 -15.17 -18.78
C VAL A 561 -7.38 -16.64 -18.46
N GLY A 562 -7.36 -16.99 -17.18
CA GLY A 562 -7.66 -18.33 -16.67
C GLY A 562 -8.93 -18.32 -15.80
N VAL A 563 -9.88 -19.21 -16.07
CA VAL A 563 -11.15 -19.29 -15.32
C VAL A 563 -11.40 -20.71 -14.83
N TRP A 564 -11.73 -20.84 -13.55
CA TRP A 564 -11.80 -22.12 -12.84
C TRP A 564 -13.09 -22.21 -11.99
N GLY A 565 -13.41 -23.42 -11.51
CA GLY A 565 -14.50 -23.62 -10.55
C GLY A 565 -15.86 -23.10 -11.02
N LYS A 566 -16.51 -22.28 -10.20
CA LYS A 566 -17.80 -21.60 -10.50
C LYS A 566 -17.63 -20.11 -10.83
N ALA A 567 -16.42 -19.69 -11.21
CA ALA A 567 -16.11 -18.29 -11.48
C ALA A 567 -16.89 -17.72 -12.67
N THR A 568 -17.01 -16.39 -12.70
CA THR A 568 -17.56 -15.66 -13.85
C THR A 568 -16.54 -14.64 -14.34
N ALA A 569 -16.33 -14.57 -15.66
CA ALA A 569 -15.47 -13.56 -16.27
C ALA A 569 -16.17 -12.96 -17.49
N THR A 570 -16.33 -11.65 -17.50
CA THR A 570 -16.86 -10.87 -18.61
C THR A 570 -15.75 -9.98 -19.17
N LEU A 571 -15.41 -10.16 -20.43
CA LEU A 571 -14.35 -9.42 -21.14
C LEU A 571 -14.99 -8.67 -22.32
N MET A 572 -14.80 -7.35 -22.39
CA MET A 572 -15.36 -6.51 -23.44
C MET A 572 -14.27 -5.60 -24.03
N GLY A 573 -13.97 -5.70 -25.33
CA GLY A 573 -12.97 -4.84 -25.98
C GLY A 573 -11.53 -5.05 -25.46
N THR A 574 -11.25 -6.18 -24.81
CA THR A 574 -9.93 -6.49 -24.25
C THR A 574 -9.00 -7.05 -25.34
N ALA A 575 -7.75 -6.60 -25.36
CA ALA A 575 -6.70 -7.23 -26.15
C ALA A 575 -5.87 -8.20 -25.29
N ILE A 576 -5.66 -9.44 -25.74
CA ILE A 576 -4.86 -10.46 -25.07
C ILE A 576 -3.73 -10.89 -26.01
N THR A 577 -2.50 -10.74 -25.55
CA THR A 577 -1.30 -11.07 -26.34
C THR A 577 -0.32 -11.90 -25.52
N VAL A 578 0.25 -12.94 -26.12
CA VAL A 578 1.43 -13.64 -25.57
C VAL A 578 2.68 -13.13 -26.29
N LYS A 579 3.67 -12.65 -25.54
CA LYS A 579 4.94 -12.14 -26.05
C LYS A 579 5.95 -13.29 -26.15
N GLY A 580 6.50 -13.53 -27.35
CA GLY A 580 7.41 -14.64 -27.63
C GLY A 580 7.95 -14.69 -29.06
N ASP A 581 8.79 -15.68 -29.37
CA ASP A 581 9.46 -15.89 -30.67
C ASP A 581 8.54 -16.42 -31.80
N GLY A 582 7.23 -16.39 -31.57
CA GLY A 582 6.22 -16.92 -32.48
C GLY A 582 5.93 -18.41 -32.33
N LYS A 583 6.61 -19.14 -31.42
CA LYS A 583 6.32 -20.57 -31.14
C LYS A 583 5.20 -20.80 -30.10
N GLY A 584 4.74 -19.73 -29.45
CA GLY A 584 3.39 -19.57 -28.91
C GLY A 584 2.94 -20.46 -27.74
N THR A 585 3.79 -21.05 -26.89
CA THR A 585 3.38 -22.13 -25.94
C THR A 585 2.27 -21.83 -24.90
N GLY A 586 1.75 -20.60 -24.79
CA GLY A 586 0.68 -20.19 -23.88
C GLY A 586 -0.74 -20.18 -24.49
N TYR A 587 -1.73 -19.97 -23.62
CA TYR A 587 -3.15 -19.82 -23.96
C TYR A 587 -3.56 -18.34 -23.96
N GLY A 588 -4.42 -17.92 -24.89
CA GLY A 588 -5.09 -16.62 -24.76
C GLY A 588 -6.07 -16.66 -23.59
N VAL A 589 -7.09 -17.51 -23.72
CA VAL A 589 -8.06 -17.80 -22.66
C VAL A 589 -8.05 -19.30 -22.35
N LYS A 590 -7.95 -19.65 -21.08
CA LYS A 590 -7.99 -21.03 -20.58
C LYS A 590 -9.10 -21.19 -19.55
N MET A 591 -10.12 -21.95 -19.89
CA MET A 591 -11.30 -22.17 -19.06
C MET A 591 -11.39 -23.64 -18.66
N MET A 592 -11.53 -23.90 -17.36
CA MET A 592 -11.72 -25.26 -16.81
C MET A 592 -13.02 -25.39 -16.01
N GLY A 593 -13.83 -24.33 -15.95
CA GLY A 593 -15.10 -24.27 -15.25
C GLY A 593 -15.70 -22.86 -15.32
N GLY A 594 -16.88 -22.67 -14.76
CA GLY A 594 -17.53 -21.36 -14.65
C GLY A 594 -18.21 -20.89 -15.93
N THR A 595 -18.34 -19.57 -16.08
CA THR A 595 -18.88 -18.89 -17.27
C THR A 595 -17.92 -17.81 -17.75
N VAL A 596 -17.65 -17.79 -19.05
CA VAL A 596 -16.86 -16.74 -19.70
C VAL A 596 -17.69 -16.09 -20.79
N GLU A 597 -17.83 -14.77 -20.73
CA GLU A 597 -18.44 -13.96 -21.77
C GLU A 597 -17.39 -13.04 -22.39
N MET A 598 -17.25 -13.06 -23.71
CA MET A 598 -16.28 -12.27 -24.47
C MET A 598 -17.03 -11.48 -25.54
N THR A 599 -16.86 -10.16 -25.58
CA THR A 599 -17.39 -9.30 -26.65
C THR A 599 -16.27 -8.47 -27.26
N SER A 600 -16.05 -8.59 -28.57
CA SER A 600 -14.99 -7.86 -29.30
C SER A 600 -13.61 -8.03 -28.64
N VAL A 601 -13.26 -9.25 -28.25
CA VAL A 601 -11.97 -9.57 -27.62
C VAL A 601 -11.01 -10.08 -28.69
N ASP A 602 -9.81 -9.49 -28.72
CA ASP A 602 -8.76 -9.87 -29.64
C ASP A 602 -7.69 -10.69 -28.93
N VAL A 603 -7.36 -11.86 -29.48
CA VAL A 603 -6.34 -12.79 -28.96
C VAL A 603 -5.26 -12.96 -30.02
N SER A 604 -3.98 -12.79 -29.64
CA SER A 604 -2.85 -12.89 -30.57
C SER A 604 -1.57 -13.43 -29.94
N GLY A 605 -0.63 -13.90 -30.77
CA GLY A 605 0.69 -14.38 -30.33
C GLY A 605 0.68 -15.71 -29.57
N VAL A 606 -0.44 -16.43 -29.60
CA VAL A 606 -0.68 -17.66 -28.82
C VAL A 606 -0.64 -18.91 -29.70
N LYS A 607 -0.34 -20.08 -29.13
CA LYS A 607 -0.53 -21.38 -29.80
C LYS A 607 -1.95 -21.88 -29.66
N MET A 608 -2.56 -21.56 -28.51
CA MET A 608 -3.95 -21.89 -28.20
C MET A 608 -4.73 -20.59 -27.99
N GLY A 609 -5.67 -20.26 -28.88
CA GLY A 609 -6.49 -19.06 -28.75
C GLY A 609 -7.36 -19.12 -27.50
N VAL A 610 -8.38 -19.96 -27.56
CA VAL A 610 -9.31 -20.21 -26.46
C VAL A 610 -9.44 -21.71 -26.22
N TYR A 611 -9.22 -22.15 -24.98
CA TYR A 611 -9.39 -23.52 -24.56
C TYR A 611 -10.51 -23.65 -23.53
N VAL A 612 -11.52 -24.48 -23.82
CA VAL A 612 -12.67 -24.74 -22.96
C VAL A 612 -12.63 -26.20 -22.50
N GLY A 613 -11.97 -26.46 -21.38
CA GLY A 613 -11.96 -27.77 -20.74
C GLY A 613 -13.29 -28.11 -20.06
N GLY A 614 -13.98 -27.10 -19.50
CA GLY A 614 -15.26 -27.21 -18.79
C GLY A 614 -15.97 -25.86 -18.62
N GLY A 615 -17.26 -25.87 -18.24
CA GLY A 615 -18.10 -24.67 -18.10
C GLY A 615 -18.68 -24.16 -19.43
N THR A 616 -19.13 -22.89 -19.46
CA THR A 616 -19.79 -22.27 -20.64
C THR A 616 -19.04 -21.03 -21.14
N LEU A 617 -18.65 -21.04 -22.41
CA LEU A 617 -18.10 -19.88 -23.12
C LEU A 617 -19.15 -19.27 -24.05
N LYS A 618 -19.30 -17.95 -24.02
CA LYS A 618 -20.01 -17.17 -25.04
C LYS A 618 -19.09 -16.09 -25.60
N MET A 619 -18.78 -16.16 -26.89
CA MET A 619 -17.95 -15.18 -27.59
C MET A 619 -18.76 -14.51 -28.70
N ASN A 620 -18.80 -13.19 -28.69
CA ASN A 620 -19.48 -12.37 -29.68
C ASN A 620 -18.48 -11.39 -30.31
N MET A 621 -18.26 -11.50 -31.61
CA MET A 621 -17.25 -10.75 -32.36
C MET A 621 -15.82 -10.99 -31.81
N GLY A 622 -14.86 -10.22 -32.32
CA GLY A 622 -13.45 -10.33 -31.95
C GLY A 622 -12.66 -11.30 -32.82
N LYS A 623 -11.34 -11.22 -32.71
CA LYS A 623 -10.40 -11.98 -33.54
C LYS A 623 -9.50 -12.88 -32.71
N ILE A 624 -9.33 -14.12 -33.15
CA ILE A 624 -8.39 -15.08 -32.56
C ILE A 624 -7.32 -15.40 -33.58
N GLU A 625 -6.11 -14.92 -33.34
CA GLU A 625 -4.93 -15.22 -34.14
C GLU A 625 -3.99 -16.16 -33.37
N PHE A 626 -3.68 -17.30 -33.96
CA PHE A 626 -2.81 -18.31 -33.35
C PHE A 626 -1.71 -18.81 -34.29
N THR A 627 -0.57 -19.15 -33.71
CA THR A 627 0.57 -19.74 -34.41
C THR A 627 0.69 -21.21 -34.04
N SER A 628 0.71 -22.10 -35.02
CA SER A 628 1.09 -23.49 -34.78
C SER A 628 2.33 -23.81 -35.60
N GLY A 629 3.40 -24.25 -34.94
CA GLY A 629 4.37 -25.13 -35.61
C GLY A 629 3.69 -26.46 -36.02
N VAL A 630 4.45 -27.35 -36.65
CA VAL A 630 3.96 -28.69 -37.07
C VAL A 630 3.43 -29.47 -35.84
N GLY A 631 2.10 -29.46 -35.59
CA GLY A 631 1.45 -30.14 -34.45
C GLY A 631 0.29 -29.39 -33.77
N ASN A 632 -0.36 -30.06 -32.80
CA ASN A 632 -1.67 -29.87 -32.11
C ASN A 632 -2.13 -28.46 -31.60
N GLY A 633 -1.77 -27.35 -32.25
CA GLY A 633 -2.31 -26.03 -31.94
C GLY A 633 -3.72 -25.80 -32.50
N TYR A 634 -4.57 -25.09 -31.77
CA TYR A 634 -5.90 -24.69 -32.26
C TYR A 634 -6.30 -23.26 -31.85
N GLY A 635 -7.09 -22.62 -32.72
CA GLY A 635 -7.67 -21.31 -32.46
C GLY A 635 -8.68 -21.39 -31.32
N VAL A 636 -9.73 -22.19 -31.48
CA VAL A 636 -10.67 -22.53 -30.40
C VAL A 636 -10.69 -24.04 -30.21
N GLY A 637 -10.54 -24.50 -28.97
CA GLY A 637 -10.65 -25.92 -28.64
C GLY A 637 -11.58 -26.19 -27.48
N VAL A 638 -12.42 -27.20 -27.63
CA VAL A 638 -13.32 -27.71 -26.60
C VAL A 638 -12.83 -29.10 -26.17
N GLY A 639 -12.52 -29.24 -24.87
CA GLY A 639 -11.73 -30.33 -24.30
C GLY A 639 -12.41 -31.13 -23.18
N VAL A 640 -11.60 -31.98 -22.53
CA VAL A 640 -11.86 -33.34 -22.00
C VAL A 640 -12.94 -33.50 -20.90
N SER A 641 -13.64 -32.45 -20.45
CA SER A 641 -14.70 -32.58 -19.42
C SER A 641 -16.09 -32.04 -19.80
N GLY A 642 -16.37 -31.85 -21.10
CA GLY A 642 -17.72 -31.54 -21.58
C GLY A 642 -18.12 -30.06 -21.54
N GLY A 643 -17.15 -29.14 -21.63
CA GLY A 643 -17.44 -27.72 -21.77
C GLY A 643 -18.31 -27.39 -22.99
N SER A 644 -19.06 -26.30 -22.94
CA SER A 644 -19.88 -25.81 -24.05
C SER A 644 -19.42 -24.43 -24.48
N ALA A 645 -19.49 -24.15 -25.79
CA ALA A 645 -19.09 -22.88 -26.35
C ALA A 645 -20.09 -22.39 -27.41
N GLU A 646 -20.34 -21.08 -27.41
CA GLU A 646 -21.11 -20.38 -28.43
C GLU A 646 -20.27 -19.26 -29.01
N LEU A 647 -19.98 -19.33 -30.30
CA LEU A 647 -19.19 -18.35 -31.05
C LEU A 647 -20.11 -17.65 -32.04
N MET A 648 -20.17 -16.32 -32.00
CA MET A 648 -20.97 -15.50 -32.90
C MET A 648 -20.07 -14.47 -33.58
N ARG A 649 -20.02 -14.46 -34.91
CA ARG A 649 -19.28 -13.48 -35.73
C ARG A 649 -17.80 -13.34 -35.35
N THR A 650 -17.20 -14.41 -34.82
CA THR A 650 -15.78 -14.46 -34.46
C THR A 650 -14.93 -14.75 -35.69
N GLU A 651 -13.77 -14.11 -35.80
CA GLU A 651 -12.77 -14.40 -36.83
C GLU A 651 -11.63 -15.23 -36.23
N ILE A 652 -11.30 -16.36 -36.84
CA ILE A 652 -10.23 -17.26 -36.41
C ILE A 652 -9.18 -17.36 -37.52
N VAL A 653 -7.94 -16.99 -37.21
CA VAL A 653 -6.84 -16.91 -38.18
C VAL A 653 -5.64 -17.73 -37.70
N GLY A 654 -5.24 -18.73 -38.49
CA GLY A 654 -4.01 -19.49 -38.29
C GLY A 654 -2.82 -18.92 -39.07
N LYS A 655 -1.61 -19.05 -38.51
CA LYS A 655 -0.34 -18.66 -39.16
C LYS A 655 0.56 -19.89 -39.43
N GLY A 656 0.19 -20.74 -40.40
CA GLY A 656 1.13 -21.73 -40.97
C GLY A 656 1.02 -23.19 -40.52
N GLY A 657 -0.13 -23.63 -40.01
CA GLY A 657 -0.43 -25.02 -39.65
C GLY A 657 -1.66 -25.11 -38.73
N GLY A 658 -2.02 -26.29 -38.22
CA GLY A 658 -2.97 -26.42 -37.11
C GLY A 658 -4.47 -26.43 -37.48
N THR A 659 -5.32 -26.46 -36.45
CA THR A 659 -6.78 -26.60 -36.59
C THR A 659 -7.49 -25.31 -36.15
N GLY A 660 -8.39 -24.76 -36.94
CA GLY A 660 -9.16 -23.57 -36.55
C GLY A 660 -10.01 -23.83 -35.30
N VAL A 661 -10.90 -24.82 -35.40
CA VAL A 661 -11.78 -25.26 -34.31
C VAL A 661 -11.61 -26.75 -34.05
N TYR A 662 -11.33 -27.13 -32.79
CA TYR A 662 -11.16 -28.51 -32.37
C TYR A 662 -12.14 -28.91 -31.27
N MET A 663 -12.78 -30.07 -31.41
CA MET A 663 -13.73 -30.60 -30.44
C MET A 663 -13.41 -32.06 -30.13
N GLY A 664 -12.71 -32.29 -29.01
CA GLY A 664 -12.24 -33.62 -28.59
C GLY A 664 -13.15 -34.34 -27.59
N SER A 665 -14.23 -33.71 -27.14
CA SER A 665 -15.08 -34.19 -26.03
C SER A 665 -16.58 -34.05 -26.32
N GLU A 666 -17.44 -34.57 -25.45
CA GLU A 666 -18.90 -34.66 -25.65
C GLU A 666 -19.68 -33.34 -25.46
N GLY A 667 -19.00 -32.19 -25.47
CA GLY A 667 -19.62 -30.88 -25.29
C GLY A 667 -20.59 -30.46 -26.43
N VAL A 668 -21.04 -29.21 -26.37
CA VAL A 668 -21.78 -28.56 -27.46
C VAL A 668 -21.02 -27.32 -27.93
N LEU A 669 -20.76 -27.23 -29.23
CA LEU A 669 -20.18 -26.04 -29.86
C LEU A 669 -21.18 -25.47 -30.88
N LYS A 670 -21.60 -24.24 -30.68
CA LYS A 670 -22.41 -23.47 -31.63
C LYS A 670 -21.55 -22.40 -32.28
N MET A 671 -21.64 -22.29 -33.60
CA MET A 671 -20.96 -21.28 -34.41
C MET A 671 -22.00 -20.58 -35.28
N ASP A 672 -22.11 -19.26 -35.18
CA ASP A 672 -23.01 -18.43 -35.98
C ASP A 672 -22.21 -17.34 -36.69
N GLY A 673 -22.11 -17.42 -38.01
CA GLY A 673 -21.37 -16.45 -38.83
C GLY A 673 -19.87 -16.40 -38.55
N VAL A 674 -19.27 -17.51 -38.11
CA VAL A 674 -17.83 -17.59 -37.79
C VAL A 674 -16.99 -17.73 -39.05
N GLY A 675 -15.90 -16.96 -39.14
CA GLY A 675 -14.92 -17.04 -40.22
C GLY A 675 -13.64 -17.75 -39.76
N ILE A 676 -13.12 -18.68 -40.56
CA ILE A 676 -11.88 -19.43 -40.27
C ILE A 676 -10.95 -19.37 -41.48
N GLU A 677 -9.73 -18.86 -41.33
CA GLU A 677 -8.68 -18.91 -42.36
C GLU A 677 -7.29 -19.27 -41.87
N GLY A 678 -6.40 -19.60 -42.81
CA GLY A 678 -4.97 -19.75 -42.52
C GLY A 678 -4.61 -21.04 -41.81
N VAL A 679 -5.51 -22.03 -41.83
CA VAL A 679 -5.39 -23.29 -41.08
C VAL A 679 -5.25 -24.50 -42.00
N LYS A 680 -4.62 -25.57 -41.47
CA LYS A 680 -4.54 -26.87 -42.15
C LYS A 680 -5.86 -27.62 -42.06
N THR A 681 -6.52 -27.60 -40.91
CA THR A 681 -7.86 -28.14 -40.74
C THR A 681 -8.79 -27.03 -40.29
N GLY A 682 -9.88 -26.76 -41.00
CA GLY A 682 -10.87 -25.76 -40.59
C GLY A 682 -11.49 -26.12 -39.25
N VAL A 683 -12.25 -27.22 -39.25
CA VAL A 683 -12.99 -27.73 -38.09
C VAL A 683 -12.73 -29.23 -37.93
N SER A 684 -12.48 -29.68 -36.70
CA SER A 684 -12.30 -31.10 -36.37
C SER A 684 -13.15 -31.48 -35.16
N VAL A 685 -14.09 -32.41 -35.34
CA VAL A 685 -15.02 -32.88 -34.32
C VAL A 685 -14.82 -34.38 -34.10
N GLU A 686 -14.06 -34.74 -33.07
CA GLU A 686 -13.89 -36.16 -32.71
C GLU A 686 -15.10 -36.69 -31.96
N LYS A 687 -15.67 -35.88 -31.04
CA LYS A 687 -16.81 -36.22 -30.17
C LYS A 687 -17.74 -35.01 -30.00
N GLY A 688 -18.91 -35.24 -29.40
CA GLY A 688 -19.87 -34.18 -29.05
C GLY A 688 -20.68 -33.63 -30.22
N LYS A 689 -21.26 -32.44 -30.05
CA LYS A 689 -22.18 -31.84 -31.03
C LYS A 689 -21.72 -30.46 -31.48
N LEU A 690 -21.46 -30.33 -32.78
CA LEU A 690 -21.19 -29.06 -33.43
C LEU A 690 -22.38 -28.61 -34.28
N VAL A 691 -22.78 -27.35 -34.14
CA VAL A 691 -23.78 -26.69 -34.99
C VAL A 691 -23.15 -25.42 -35.56
N MET A 692 -23.03 -25.34 -36.88
CA MET A 692 -22.53 -24.18 -37.61
C MET A 692 -23.65 -23.60 -38.50
N LYS A 693 -24.02 -22.35 -38.24
CA LYS A 693 -24.98 -21.54 -39.00
C LYS A 693 -24.20 -20.46 -39.75
N GLY A 694 -24.23 -20.50 -41.08
CA GLY A 694 -23.48 -19.55 -41.91
C GLY A 694 -21.98 -19.52 -41.60
N GLY A 695 -21.31 -18.46 -42.06
CA GLY A 695 -19.86 -18.32 -41.93
C GLY A 695 -19.09 -19.07 -43.01
N TRP A 696 -17.77 -19.05 -42.89
CA TRP A 696 -16.88 -19.54 -43.94
C TRP A 696 -15.60 -20.16 -43.39
N ILE A 697 -15.09 -21.15 -44.12
CA ILE A 697 -13.84 -21.85 -43.85
C ILE A 697 -12.98 -21.74 -45.10
N LYS A 698 -11.82 -21.11 -44.96
CA LYS A 698 -10.83 -20.94 -46.03
C LYS A 698 -9.51 -21.59 -45.63
N GLY A 699 -9.28 -22.80 -46.12
CA GLY A 699 -8.07 -23.56 -45.78
C GLY A 699 -6.79 -23.01 -46.43
N MET A 700 -5.69 -23.69 -46.14
CA MET A 700 -4.42 -23.59 -46.88
C MET A 700 -4.05 -24.95 -47.51
N GLY A 701 -4.94 -25.50 -48.33
CA GLY A 701 -4.68 -26.79 -49.01
C GLY A 701 -4.74 -28.02 -48.09
N GLY A 702 -5.49 -27.96 -46.98
CA GLY A 702 -5.70 -29.10 -46.08
C GLY A 702 -7.17 -29.56 -46.05
N LYS A 703 -7.71 -29.86 -44.86
CA LYS A 703 -9.10 -30.33 -44.68
C LYS A 703 -10.03 -29.19 -44.28
N GLY A 704 -11.23 -29.12 -44.85
CA GLY A 704 -12.27 -28.17 -44.42
C GLY A 704 -12.86 -28.58 -43.08
N VAL A 705 -13.61 -29.68 -43.06
CA VAL A 705 -14.26 -30.22 -41.85
C VAL A 705 -13.94 -31.71 -41.71
N VAL A 706 -13.59 -32.14 -40.50
CA VAL A 706 -13.36 -33.55 -40.14
C VAL A 706 -14.30 -33.93 -39.00
N MET A 707 -14.98 -35.05 -39.13
CA MET A 707 -15.87 -35.61 -38.13
C MET A 707 -15.50 -37.07 -37.84
N GLY A 708 -15.30 -37.38 -36.56
CA GLY A 708 -15.20 -38.73 -36.02
C GLY A 708 -16.57 -39.23 -35.53
N SER A 709 -16.66 -39.65 -34.26
CA SER A 709 -17.90 -40.20 -33.69
C SER A 709 -18.94 -39.14 -33.26
N GLY A 710 -18.61 -37.83 -33.38
CA GLY A 710 -19.52 -36.73 -33.03
C GLY A 710 -20.66 -36.48 -34.02
N THR A 711 -21.43 -35.42 -33.75
CA THR A 711 -22.47 -34.89 -34.65
C THR A 711 -22.05 -33.53 -35.16
N VAL A 712 -22.05 -33.36 -36.49
CA VAL A 712 -21.78 -32.08 -37.15
C VAL A 712 -23.02 -31.66 -37.93
N THR A 713 -23.59 -30.50 -37.62
CA THR A 713 -24.68 -29.89 -38.38
C THR A 713 -24.22 -28.56 -38.95
N MET A 714 -24.19 -28.45 -40.28
CA MET A 714 -23.90 -27.21 -41.03
C MET A 714 -25.15 -26.77 -41.76
N MET A 715 -25.55 -25.51 -41.61
CA MET A 715 -26.76 -24.97 -42.23
C MET A 715 -26.65 -23.47 -42.51
N GLU A 716 -27.63 -22.93 -43.24
CA GLU A 716 -27.76 -21.48 -43.48
C GLU A 716 -26.54 -20.87 -44.21
N ARG A 717 -26.12 -21.48 -45.34
CA ARG A 717 -25.02 -21.03 -46.22
C ARG A 717 -23.62 -21.09 -45.59
N VAL A 718 -23.18 -22.29 -45.22
CA VAL A 718 -21.76 -22.52 -44.84
C VAL A 718 -20.91 -22.63 -46.10
N TRP A 719 -19.82 -21.85 -46.19
CA TRP A 719 -18.91 -21.87 -47.35
C TRP A 719 -17.53 -22.43 -47.00
N ILE A 720 -17.15 -23.55 -47.61
CA ILE A 720 -15.82 -24.16 -47.48
C ILE A 720 -15.07 -23.94 -48.79
N SER A 721 -13.84 -23.40 -48.72
CA SER A 721 -13.03 -23.09 -49.90
C SER A 721 -11.53 -23.22 -49.63
N ASN A 722 -10.74 -23.29 -50.72
CA ASN A 722 -9.27 -23.37 -50.67
C ASN A 722 -8.73 -24.53 -49.81
N VAL A 723 -9.44 -25.65 -49.83
CA VAL A 723 -9.09 -26.90 -49.14
C VAL A 723 -8.74 -27.98 -50.16
N GLU A 724 -7.80 -28.86 -49.82
CA GLU A 724 -7.53 -30.06 -50.61
C GLU A 724 -8.67 -31.08 -50.46
N LYS A 725 -9.21 -31.18 -49.24
CA LYS A 725 -10.27 -32.12 -48.85
C LYS A 725 -11.41 -31.34 -48.21
N GLY A 726 -12.62 -31.42 -48.76
CA GLY A 726 -13.78 -30.65 -48.29
C GLY A 726 -14.24 -31.07 -46.90
N VAL A 727 -15.07 -32.12 -46.83
CA VAL A 727 -15.65 -32.66 -45.59
C VAL A 727 -15.34 -34.15 -45.47
N GLU A 728 -14.87 -34.61 -44.32
CA GLU A 728 -14.59 -36.02 -44.04
C GLU A 728 -15.38 -36.50 -42.81
N ALA A 729 -16.23 -37.49 -42.99
CA ALA A 729 -17.07 -38.11 -41.96
C ALA A 729 -16.70 -39.58 -41.77
N MET A 730 -16.05 -39.91 -40.65
CA MET A 730 -15.54 -41.24 -40.34
C MET A 730 -16.09 -41.76 -39.00
N GLY A 731 -15.89 -43.03 -38.68
CA GLY A 731 -16.32 -43.60 -37.40
C GLY A 731 -17.83 -43.88 -37.38
N THR A 732 -18.53 -43.43 -36.34
CA THR A 732 -19.96 -43.71 -36.08
C THR A 732 -20.83 -42.45 -36.04
N GLY A 733 -20.26 -41.29 -36.40
CA GLY A 733 -20.90 -39.99 -36.22
C GLY A 733 -22.00 -39.68 -37.23
N THR A 734 -22.67 -38.54 -37.04
CA THR A 734 -23.72 -38.03 -37.95
C THR A 734 -23.35 -36.66 -38.50
N LEU A 735 -23.18 -36.58 -39.82
CA LEU A 735 -23.00 -35.34 -40.56
C LEU A 735 -24.34 -34.91 -41.17
N LYS A 736 -24.73 -33.65 -40.96
CA LYS A 736 -25.83 -32.98 -41.65
C LYS A 736 -25.31 -31.69 -42.26
N MET A 737 -25.47 -31.52 -43.57
CA MET A 737 -25.12 -30.28 -44.27
C MET A 737 -26.28 -29.84 -45.14
N MET A 738 -26.74 -28.61 -44.96
CA MET A 738 -27.94 -28.12 -45.66
C MET A 738 -27.96 -26.61 -45.93
N GLY A 739 -29.00 -26.16 -46.62
CA GLY A 739 -29.38 -24.75 -46.73
C GLY A 739 -28.44 -23.93 -47.62
N ASN A 740 -28.32 -24.35 -48.88
CA ASN A 740 -27.47 -23.76 -49.91
C ASN A 740 -26.01 -23.56 -49.46
N SER A 741 -25.44 -24.60 -48.85
CA SER A 741 -24.04 -24.60 -48.41
C SER A 741 -23.13 -25.04 -49.56
N THR A 742 -21.89 -24.55 -49.61
CA THR A 742 -20.98 -24.78 -50.73
C THR A 742 -19.63 -25.32 -50.26
N ILE A 743 -19.12 -26.34 -50.96
CA ILE A 743 -17.78 -26.91 -50.80
C ILE A 743 -17.01 -26.69 -52.10
N ILE A 744 -15.88 -26.00 -52.02
CA ILE A 744 -14.93 -25.81 -53.12
C ILE A 744 -13.60 -26.43 -52.71
N PHE A 745 -13.17 -27.46 -53.43
CA PHE A 745 -11.96 -28.23 -53.09
C PHE A 745 -11.03 -28.41 -54.30
N THR A 746 -9.75 -28.66 -54.05
CA THR A 746 -8.72 -28.76 -55.10
C THR A 746 -8.10 -30.15 -55.23
N GLY A 747 -8.29 -31.05 -54.26
CA GLY A 747 -7.59 -32.34 -54.18
C GLY A 747 -8.51 -33.56 -54.18
N ASP A 748 -8.33 -34.45 -53.19
CA ASP A 748 -8.88 -35.80 -53.24
C ASP A 748 -10.41 -35.86 -53.29
N TYR A 749 -11.11 -35.09 -52.45
CA TYR A 749 -12.57 -35.20 -52.37
C TYR A 749 -13.28 -33.94 -51.87
N GLY A 750 -14.51 -33.76 -52.33
CA GLY A 750 -15.46 -32.80 -51.76
C GLY A 750 -16.07 -33.33 -50.47
N VAL A 751 -16.64 -34.53 -50.48
CA VAL A 751 -17.16 -35.22 -49.28
C VAL A 751 -16.67 -36.67 -49.23
N LYS A 752 -16.13 -37.09 -48.09
CA LYS A 752 -15.78 -38.49 -47.81
C LYS A 752 -16.60 -39.02 -46.64
N VAL A 753 -17.15 -40.22 -46.78
CA VAL A 753 -17.86 -40.93 -45.71
C VAL A 753 -17.27 -42.33 -45.53
N GLY A 754 -17.01 -42.76 -44.30
CA GLY A 754 -16.47 -44.09 -44.01
C GLY A 754 -16.82 -44.62 -42.62
N GLY A 755 -16.50 -45.89 -42.35
CA GLY A 755 -16.92 -46.57 -41.13
C GLY A 755 -18.42 -46.89 -41.16
N THR A 756 -19.14 -46.57 -40.09
CA THR A 756 -20.61 -46.65 -39.99
C THR A 756 -21.27 -45.26 -39.91
N ALA A 757 -20.52 -44.21 -40.24
CA ALA A 757 -21.01 -42.84 -40.19
C ALA A 757 -22.23 -42.62 -41.10
N THR A 758 -23.10 -41.69 -40.69
CA THR A 758 -24.26 -41.27 -41.49
C THR A 758 -24.06 -39.85 -41.97
N ALA A 759 -24.27 -39.59 -43.27
CA ALA A 759 -24.21 -38.27 -43.87
C ALA A 759 -25.53 -37.92 -44.56
N HIS A 760 -26.12 -36.79 -44.19
CA HIS A 760 -27.27 -36.20 -44.87
C HIS A 760 -26.88 -34.87 -45.48
N LEU A 761 -26.89 -34.80 -46.81
CA LEU A 761 -26.63 -33.59 -47.59
C LEU A 761 -27.94 -33.15 -48.25
N THR A 762 -28.36 -31.90 -48.08
CA THR A 762 -29.59 -31.38 -48.69
C THR A 762 -29.40 -29.97 -49.19
N ASP A 763 -29.57 -29.71 -50.49
CA ASP A 763 -29.32 -28.39 -51.08
C ASP A 763 -27.86 -27.93 -50.81
N VAL A 764 -26.91 -28.73 -51.32
CA VAL A 764 -25.46 -28.53 -51.15
C VAL A 764 -24.79 -28.52 -52.51
N MET A 765 -23.91 -27.56 -52.75
CA MET A 765 -23.06 -27.49 -53.94
C MET A 765 -21.65 -27.96 -53.62
N ILE A 766 -21.15 -28.93 -54.38
CA ILE A 766 -19.80 -29.50 -54.27
C ILE A 766 -19.08 -29.28 -55.59
N ARG A 767 -17.98 -28.54 -55.55
CA ARG A 767 -17.26 -28.10 -56.75
C ARG A 767 -15.76 -28.34 -56.66
N GLY A 768 -15.18 -29.00 -57.66
CA GLY A 768 -13.73 -29.07 -57.83
C GLY A 768 -13.15 -27.79 -58.46
N MET A 769 -11.94 -27.37 -58.06
CA MET A 769 -11.29 -26.20 -58.65
C MET A 769 -10.13 -26.63 -59.55
N GLY A 770 -10.27 -26.45 -60.88
CA GLY A 770 -9.14 -26.61 -61.82
C GLY A 770 -9.42 -27.13 -63.23
N GLY A 771 -10.63 -27.00 -63.79
CA GLY A 771 -10.87 -27.02 -65.25
C GLY A 771 -10.53 -28.30 -66.03
N GLN A 772 -10.02 -29.36 -65.39
CA GLN A 772 -9.69 -30.66 -66.01
C GLN A 772 -9.82 -31.84 -65.01
N GLY A 773 -10.72 -31.75 -64.01
CA GLY A 773 -10.90 -32.83 -63.03
C GLY A 773 -9.78 -32.95 -61.97
N THR A 774 -9.19 -31.83 -61.54
CA THR A 774 -8.21 -31.77 -60.42
C THR A 774 -8.83 -32.21 -59.09
N GLY A 775 -10.11 -31.90 -58.87
CA GLY A 775 -10.91 -32.50 -57.82
C GLY A 775 -11.23 -33.96 -58.17
N LYS A 776 -10.66 -34.91 -57.45
CA LYS A 776 -10.74 -36.33 -57.84
C LYS A 776 -12.15 -36.89 -57.65
N TYR A 777 -12.72 -36.79 -56.45
CA TYR A 777 -14.08 -37.26 -56.15
C TYR A 777 -14.99 -36.12 -55.66
N GLY A 778 -16.18 -35.96 -56.25
CA GLY A 778 -17.22 -35.13 -55.62
C GLY A 778 -17.60 -35.69 -54.26
N VAL A 779 -18.08 -36.95 -54.26
CA VAL A 779 -18.41 -37.72 -53.05
C VAL A 779 -17.77 -39.10 -53.13
N ILE A 780 -17.10 -39.53 -52.06
CA ILE A 780 -16.58 -40.90 -51.90
C ILE A 780 -17.13 -41.54 -50.62
N MET A 781 -17.71 -42.73 -50.75
CA MET A 781 -18.26 -43.53 -49.65
C MET A 781 -17.45 -44.83 -49.53
N GLU A 782 -16.70 -44.98 -48.45
CA GLU A 782 -15.95 -46.17 -48.09
C GLU A 782 -16.70 -47.09 -47.10
N GLY A 783 -17.84 -46.61 -46.57
CA GLY A 783 -18.75 -47.32 -45.66
C GLY A 783 -19.86 -46.38 -45.18
N GLY A 784 -20.79 -46.90 -44.37
CA GLY A 784 -21.85 -46.10 -43.72
C GLY A 784 -23.07 -45.84 -44.60
N THR A 785 -23.80 -44.76 -44.29
CA THR A 785 -25.01 -44.35 -45.02
C THR A 785 -24.90 -42.91 -45.51
N VAL A 786 -25.18 -42.68 -46.79
CA VAL A 786 -25.17 -41.35 -47.40
C VAL A 786 -26.53 -41.06 -48.02
N THR A 787 -27.17 -39.97 -47.63
CA THR A 787 -28.39 -39.45 -48.25
C THR A 787 -28.11 -38.08 -48.84
N MET A 788 -28.36 -37.91 -50.15
CA MET A 788 -28.18 -36.66 -50.88
C MET A 788 -29.51 -36.23 -51.48
N ASN A 789 -29.99 -35.04 -51.12
CA ASN A 789 -31.21 -34.46 -51.69
C ASN A 789 -30.89 -33.12 -52.36
N MET A 790 -31.20 -32.94 -53.64
CA MET A 790 -30.91 -31.69 -54.37
C MET A 790 -29.43 -31.27 -54.27
N VAL A 791 -28.51 -32.24 -54.38
CA VAL A 791 -27.06 -31.97 -54.32
C VAL A 791 -26.53 -31.72 -55.73
N GLY A 792 -25.77 -30.64 -55.91
CA GLY A 792 -25.05 -30.33 -57.14
C GLY A 792 -23.58 -30.70 -57.00
N ILE A 793 -23.05 -31.50 -57.92
CA ILE A 793 -21.62 -31.84 -58.02
C ILE A 793 -21.13 -31.36 -59.37
N SER A 794 -20.04 -30.59 -59.42
CA SER A 794 -19.46 -30.12 -60.68
C SER A 794 -17.94 -30.00 -60.64
N ASP A 795 -17.32 -29.92 -61.82
CA ASP A 795 -15.88 -29.73 -62.02
C ASP A 795 -15.01 -30.81 -61.34
N VAL A 796 -15.47 -32.06 -61.33
CA VAL A 796 -14.76 -33.22 -60.75
C VAL A 796 -14.42 -34.29 -61.78
N ALA A 797 -13.38 -35.10 -61.50
CA ALA A 797 -13.06 -36.27 -62.34
C ALA A 797 -14.07 -37.41 -62.14
N MET A 798 -14.45 -37.67 -60.89
CA MET A 798 -15.43 -38.69 -60.51
C MET A 798 -16.52 -38.06 -59.66
N GLY A 799 -17.78 -38.18 -60.07
CA GLY A 799 -18.91 -37.58 -59.36
C GLY A 799 -19.13 -38.20 -57.98
N VAL A 800 -19.65 -39.43 -57.95
CA VAL A 800 -19.91 -40.21 -56.74
C VAL A 800 -19.24 -41.57 -56.85
N HIS A 801 -18.52 -42.01 -55.82
CA HIS A 801 -17.92 -43.34 -55.76
C HIS A 801 -18.25 -44.06 -54.46
N ALA A 802 -19.00 -45.16 -54.54
CA ALA A 802 -19.47 -45.95 -53.41
C ALA A 802 -18.77 -47.32 -53.37
N LYS A 803 -17.84 -47.54 -52.44
CA LYS A 803 -17.13 -48.81 -52.25
C LYS A 803 -17.88 -49.80 -51.36
N SER A 804 -18.56 -49.32 -50.33
CA SER A 804 -19.35 -50.12 -49.38
C SER A 804 -20.41 -49.26 -48.69
N GLY A 805 -21.51 -49.86 -48.21
CA GLY A 805 -22.60 -49.17 -47.50
C GLY A 805 -23.81 -48.85 -48.38
N LYS A 806 -24.65 -47.91 -47.93
CA LYS A 806 -25.87 -47.48 -48.63
C LYS A 806 -25.82 -46.00 -49.00
N LEU A 807 -25.94 -45.69 -50.30
CA LEU A 807 -26.08 -44.34 -50.81
C LEU A 807 -27.45 -44.16 -51.49
N VAL A 808 -28.16 -43.11 -51.11
CA VAL A 808 -29.42 -42.68 -51.75
C VAL A 808 -29.25 -41.25 -52.23
N MET A 809 -29.54 -41.00 -53.51
CA MET A 809 -29.56 -39.66 -54.10
C MET A 809 -30.94 -39.36 -54.68
N ASN A 810 -31.59 -38.32 -54.17
CA ASN A 810 -32.90 -37.85 -54.63
C ASN A 810 -32.80 -36.43 -55.18
N MET A 811 -32.96 -36.28 -56.49
CA MET A 811 -32.83 -35.00 -57.18
C MET A 811 -31.41 -34.41 -57.08
N GLY A 812 -30.99 -33.69 -58.10
CA GLY A 812 -29.66 -33.09 -58.16
C GLY A 812 -28.95 -33.41 -59.46
N LYS A 813 -27.74 -32.87 -59.59
CA LYS A 813 -26.96 -32.89 -60.83
C LYS A 813 -25.52 -33.28 -60.53
N ILE A 814 -24.98 -34.19 -61.33
CA ILE A 814 -23.57 -34.59 -61.32
C ILE A 814 -22.97 -34.23 -62.68
N GLU A 815 -22.04 -33.28 -62.67
CA GLU A 815 -21.21 -32.93 -63.81
C GLU A 815 -19.78 -33.43 -63.57
N PHE A 816 -19.26 -34.23 -64.51
CA PHE A 816 -17.91 -34.77 -64.44
C PHE A 816 -17.14 -34.54 -65.74
N THR A 817 -15.83 -34.33 -65.61
CA THR A 817 -14.90 -34.14 -66.73
C THR A 817 -13.78 -35.18 -66.62
N SER A 818 -13.69 -36.10 -67.57
CA SER A 818 -12.90 -37.32 -67.42
C SER A 818 -11.48 -37.24 -68.00
N GLY A 819 -11.13 -36.15 -68.68
CA GLY A 819 -9.82 -35.98 -69.32
C GLY A 819 -9.43 -37.18 -70.20
N ALA A 820 -8.49 -38.00 -69.74
CA ALA A 820 -7.98 -39.21 -70.41
C ALA A 820 -8.90 -40.45 -70.35
N GLY A 821 -10.18 -40.29 -70.03
CA GLY A 821 -11.21 -41.33 -70.21
C GLY A 821 -11.47 -42.27 -69.02
N ASN A 822 -10.86 -42.03 -67.85
CA ASN A 822 -11.03 -42.87 -66.65
C ASN A 822 -12.06 -42.33 -65.63
N GLY A 823 -12.59 -41.11 -65.85
CA GLY A 823 -13.62 -40.50 -65.01
C GLY A 823 -15.01 -41.11 -65.19
N TYR A 824 -15.90 -40.86 -64.21
CA TYR A 824 -17.28 -41.32 -64.25
C TYR A 824 -18.23 -40.49 -63.40
N GLY A 825 -19.52 -40.52 -63.73
CA GLY A 825 -20.57 -39.88 -62.94
C GLY A 825 -20.80 -40.62 -61.60
N VAL A 826 -21.11 -41.91 -61.66
CA VAL A 826 -21.36 -42.76 -60.48
C VAL A 826 -20.61 -44.09 -60.59
N GLY A 827 -19.81 -44.44 -59.58
CA GLY A 827 -19.10 -45.72 -59.48
C GLY A 827 -19.52 -46.54 -58.27
N VAL A 828 -19.76 -47.85 -58.45
CA VAL A 828 -20.21 -48.77 -57.39
C VAL A 828 -19.23 -49.92 -57.26
N GLY A 829 -18.61 -50.12 -56.10
CA GLY A 829 -17.60 -51.15 -55.89
C GLY A 829 -18.20 -52.56 -55.75
N VAL A 830 -17.78 -53.48 -56.62
CA VAL A 830 -18.25 -54.88 -56.67
C VAL A 830 -17.84 -55.75 -55.47
N SER A 831 -16.75 -55.44 -54.77
CA SER A 831 -16.23 -56.28 -53.68
C SER A 831 -16.73 -55.91 -52.28
N GLY A 832 -17.37 -54.76 -52.10
CA GLY A 832 -17.71 -54.19 -50.79
C GLY A 832 -19.20 -54.17 -50.43
N MET A 833 -20.06 -54.88 -51.18
CA MET A 833 -21.52 -54.86 -51.01
C MET A 833 -22.12 -53.44 -50.98
N ALA A 834 -21.63 -52.54 -51.85
CA ALA A 834 -22.18 -51.20 -51.97
C ALA A 834 -23.58 -51.23 -52.63
N SER A 835 -24.51 -50.42 -52.10
CA SER A 835 -25.81 -50.15 -52.73
C SER A 835 -25.94 -48.67 -53.04
N VAL A 836 -26.33 -48.35 -54.28
CA VAL A 836 -26.56 -46.98 -54.74
C VAL A 836 -27.95 -46.90 -55.36
N GLU A 837 -28.78 -46.01 -54.84
CA GLU A 837 -30.12 -45.72 -55.31
C GLU A 837 -30.18 -44.28 -55.83
N LEU A 838 -30.51 -44.09 -57.10
CA LEU A 838 -30.61 -42.78 -57.75
C LEU A 838 -32.05 -42.52 -58.18
N MET A 839 -32.65 -41.46 -57.67
CA MET A 839 -34.00 -41.02 -57.98
C MET A 839 -33.96 -39.61 -58.55
N ARG A 840 -34.38 -39.44 -59.82
CA ARG A 840 -34.44 -38.12 -60.50
C ARG A 840 -33.10 -37.37 -60.51
N THR A 841 -31.99 -38.11 -60.63
CA THR A 841 -30.63 -37.55 -60.69
C THR A 841 -30.21 -37.33 -62.14
N GLU A 842 -29.74 -36.12 -62.46
CA GLU A 842 -29.14 -35.81 -63.75
C GLU A 842 -27.62 -36.07 -63.71
N ILE A 843 -27.10 -36.82 -64.69
CA ILE A 843 -25.66 -37.10 -64.80
C ILE A 843 -25.19 -36.64 -66.19
N VAL A 844 -24.28 -35.67 -66.21
CA VAL A 844 -23.74 -35.04 -67.42
C VAL A 844 -22.23 -35.20 -67.44
N GLY A 845 -21.69 -35.69 -68.54
CA GLY A 845 -20.24 -35.85 -68.75
C GLY A 845 -19.77 -35.10 -69.99
N ASP A 846 -18.47 -34.87 -70.10
CA ASP A 846 -17.79 -34.22 -71.23
C ASP A 846 -17.69 -35.09 -72.52
N GLY A 847 -18.36 -36.24 -72.54
CA GLY A 847 -18.34 -37.20 -73.65
C GLY A 847 -17.22 -38.24 -73.57
N LYS A 848 -16.35 -38.18 -72.55
CA LYS A 848 -15.34 -39.20 -72.25
C LYS A 848 -15.66 -39.85 -70.89
N GLY A 849 -15.36 -41.14 -70.71
CA GLY A 849 -15.66 -41.88 -69.46
C GLY A 849 -17.10 -42.43 -69.36
N GLY A 850 -17.42 -43.06 -68.23
CA GLY A 850 -18.69 -43.77 -68.02
C GLY A 850 -19.71 -43.00 -67.19
N ARG A 851 -20.99 -42.95 -67.58
CA ARG A 851 -22.03 -42.37 -66.71
C ARG A 851 -22.17 -43.15 -65.39
N VAL A 852 -22.18 -44.48 -65.49
CA VAL A 852 -22.21 -45.41 -64.35
C VAL A 852 -21.16 -46.51 -64.58
N ARG A 853 -20.39 -46.88 -63.54
CA ARG A 853 -19.36 -47.93 -63.58
C ARG A 853 -19.48 -48.88 -62.38
N GLY A 854 -19.47 -50.19 -62.63
CA GLY A 854 -19.38 -51.26 -61.62
C GLY A 854 -17.95 -51.71 -61.36
#